data_AF-A0A1I4Q0F2-F1
#
_entry.id   AF-A0A1I4Q0F2-F1
#
_cell.length_a   1.000
_cell.length_b   1.000
_cell.length_c   1.000
_cell.angle_alpha   90.00
_cell.angle_beta   90.00
_cell.angle_gamma   90.00
#
_symmetry.space_group_name_H-M   'P 1'
#
loop_
_entity.id
_entity.type
_entity.pdbx_description
1 polymer ?
#
loop_
_entity_poly.entity_id
_entity_poly.type
_entity_poly.pdbx_seq_one_letter_code
_entity_poly.pdbx_strand_id
1 'polypeptide(L)'
;MAISDTQKEYIVGLVVGLFNAAPGANYLRELSNAIEAGTSFEDLADFLVSTPQFQQDILKGNVTVSNQVSVLLNNFGLAPGNTDPASPDAQAEQFFTDRLNAGADIGDVVIEAGLYLLGSPAAAFQDTANLFKNKILVAGIYSRENSDDNVADLQAILAGVTAAGPANEADAMAYLEDLGFGENPGSTFTLTIGEDKLTGTTNNDIFDAPVIQSNAGTTIDTLESFDIIDGNTGTDTLNATINSGRPAPVLKNIENVNLRFTAAQSVDLSSSSGVETVTLANGTAVGTVTSVGSAANLAVKNQVQNANFSGSTAATLGLALDTVGNFTTPTQTVVNLGSAVPSKATTLNVTANNTNAEVTDSNAGEIIKTLSIAASGENILKMTEAAKATSVTVSGEGSVDLTGAAFTGALTKFDAATNTGGVQANIQSTAAATVTTGDGADTIDMDTVVTKGSSVALGKGDDKLYVGAELANLNKGADGGEGTDIINITDGTTLDATNSKFITNFETLDVSGGKGNYDVSLNNFATVQIDEAINGVLAGAVDFKNAPDSFTLNIASEAGTGADFAVGNTITVTGKDYTGATATADAETFTLVATIHDGDENNAANGNIDANTITVANVEHLVIDANVGTLDGGTDALAASEHKLTASVVADKAETLTIKGDASVDLSGVTTIGVVSKVDATASKGNVTIDFSTQDNSVAYNGSEGVDTYKGSEKGDVIYTAQGADVVTLGAAGARDTFVLKAATDSQITDTNEDGKIDLTDDTGFDEIVVFNGGGGLTNDRLDVTNFAFSGAQRGVSDVSGSVTAATDLTSIADLFNTPAGDRGVAYSSVGADIYAFIDANKDGNFTAADDLIVKLTGVATLSETDINF
;
A
#
# COMPACT_ATOMS: atom_id res chain seq x y z
N MET A 1 -17.81 22.50 3.18
CA MET A 1 -18.01 21.11 2.76
C MET A 1 -19.28 20.99 1.93
N ALA A 2 -19.18 20.90 0.61
CA ALA A 2 -20.35 20.50 -0.18
C ALA A 2 -20.85 19.15 0.34
N ILE A 3 -22.12 19.07 0.74
CA ILE A 3 -22.72 17.83 1.24
C ILE A 3 -22.72 16.74 0.17
N SER A 4 -22.67 15.47 0.57
CA SER A 4 -22.66 14.33 -0.36
C SER A 4 -23.96 14.23 -1.16
N ASP A 5 -23.94 13.55 -2.30
CA ASP A 5 -25.15 13.35 -3.10
C ASP A 5 -26.22 12.52 -2.36
N THR A 6 -25.79 11.58 -1.52
CA THR A 6 -26.68 10.86 -0.59
C THR A 6 -27.30 11.80 0.45
N GLN A 7 -26.54 12.76 0.99
CA GLN A 7 -27.08 13.76 1.92
C GLN A 7 -28.07 14.69 1.22
N LYS A 8 -27.82 15.09 -0.03
CA LYS A 8 -28.79 15.85 -0.84
C LYS A 8 -30.07 15.06 -1.07
N GLU A 9 -29.95 13.77 -1.40
CA GLU A 9 -31.11 12.89 -1.59
C GLU A 9 -31.93 12.77 -0.30
N TYR A 10 -31.29 12.69 0.87
CA TYR A 10 -31.98 12.71 2.15
C TYR A 10 -32.69 14.03 2.44
N ILE A 11 -32.06 15.18 2.17
CA ILE A 11 -32.72 16.49 2.29
C ILE A 11 -33.95 16.56 1.39
N VAL A 12 -33.83 16.10 0.14
CA VAL A 12 -34.96 16.03 -0.80
C VAL A 12 -36.04 15.08 -0.25
N GLY A 13 -35.67 13.91 0.26
CA GLY A 13 -36.59 12.95 0.88
C GLY A 13 -37.34 13.50 2.08
N LEU A 14 -36.67 14.27 2.93
CA LEU A 14 -37.28 14.94 4.07
C LEU A 14 -38.33 15.97 3.63
N VAL A 15 -38.00 16.80 2.62
CA VAL A 15 -38.93 17.80 2.08
C VAL A 15 -40.11 17.12 1.39
N VAL A 16 -39.88 16.04 0.64
CA VAL A 16 -40.95 15.23 0.03
C VAL A 16 -41.84 14.61 1.12
N GLY A 17 -41.28 14.10 2.22
CA GLY A 17 -42.04 13.49 3.32
C GLY A 17 -42.85 14.52 4.13
N LEU A 18 -42.30 15.70 4.38
CA LEU A 18 -42.95 16.75 5.16
C LEU A 18 -43.94 17.59 4.33
N PHE A 19 -43.56 18.00 3.13
CA PHE A 19 -44.32 18.96 2.33
C PHE A 19 -44.99 18.35 1.10
N ASN A 20 -44.64 17.11 0.72
CA ASN A 20 -45.03 16.52 -0.56
C ASN A 20 -44.74 17.46 -1.73
N ALA A 21 -43.56 18.10 -1.69
CA ALA A 21 -43.15 19.14 -2.62
C ALA A 21 -41.70 18.90 -3.06
N ALA A 22 -41.33 19.45 -4.21
CA ALA A 22 -39.92 19.62 -4.55
C ALA A 22 -39.32 20.76 -3.70
N PRO A 23 -38.08 20.66 -3.20
CA PRO A 23 -37.46 21.78 -2.49
C PRO A 23 -37.17 22.98 -3.40
N GLY A 24 -36.85 22.76 -4.68
CA GLY A 24 -36.36 23.81 -5.57
C GLY A 24 -34.89 24.16 -5.30
N ALA A 25 -34.20 24.70 -6.30
CA ALA A 25 -32.76 24.95 -6.26
C ALA A 25 -32.34 25.88 -5.12
N ASN A 26 -33.14 26.92 -4.81
CA ASN A 26 -32.82 27.86 -3.75
C ASN A 26 -32.87 27.21 -2.36
N TYR A 27 -33.99 26.57 -2.02
CA TYR A 27 -34.13 25.94 -0.71
C TYR A 27 -33.26 24.69 -0.57
N LEU A 28 -33.07 23.90 -1.64
CA LEU A 28 -32.14 22.78 -1.59
C LEU A 28 -30.73 23.28 -1.24
N ARG A 29 -30.27 24.38 -1.85
CA ARG A 29 -28.99 25.00 -1.50
C ARG A 29 -28.96 25.55 -0.07
N GLU A 30 -29.99 26.24 0.39
CA GLU A 30 -30.04 26.78 1.76
C GLU A 30 -30.03 25.67 2.83
N LEU A 31 -30.83 24.62 2.63
CA LEU A 31 -30.87 23.45 3.52
C LEU A 31 -29.55 22.68 3.47
N SER A 32 -28.94 22.56 2.29
CA SER A 32 -27.61 21.97 2.12
C SER A 32 -26.54 22.76 2.89
N ASN A 33 -26.57 24.10 2.77
CA ASN A 33 -25.67 24.99 3.50
C ASN A 33 -25.87 24.89 5.02
N ALA A 34 -27.10 24.66 5.50
CA ALA A 34 -27.38 24.50 6.92
C ALA A 34 -26.75 23.21 7.49
N ILE A 35 -26.85 22.09 6.75
CA ILE A 35 -26.19 20.83 7.11
C ILE A 35 -24.67 20.97 7.02
N GLU A 36 -24.16 21.61 5.96
CA GLU A 36 -22.74 21.95 5.80
C GLU A 36 -22.21 22.83 6.95
N ALA A 37 -23.05 23.72 7.49
CA ALA A 37 -22.75 24.56 8.65
C ALA A 37 -22.90 23.82 10.00
N GLY A 38 -23.20 22.53 10.00
CA GLY A 38 -23.24 21.67 11.18
C GLY A 38 -24.62 21.48 11.83
N THR A 39 -25.71 21.85 11.14
CA THR A 39 -27.07 21.50 11.58
C THR A 39 -27.26 19.99 11.42
N SER A 40 -27.82 19.29 12.42
CA SER A 40 -28.14 17.87 12.26
C SER A 40 -29.37 17.69 11.35
N PHE A 41 -29.56 16.48 10.84
CA PHE A 41 -30.70 16.19 9.98
C PHE A 41 -32.02 16.23 10.74
N GLU A 42 -31.99 15.81 12.01
CA GLU A 42 -33.09 15.90 12.97
C GLU A 42 -33.42 17.36 13.29
N ASP A 43 -32.41 18.19 13.59
CA ASP A 43 -32.62 19.63 13.83
C ASP A 43 -33.18 20.34 12.58
N LEU A 44 -32.77 19.91 11.38
CA LEU A 44 -33.30 20.43 10.12
C LEU A 44 -34.78 20.06 9.94
N ALA A 45 -35.17 18.83 10.28
CA ALA A 45 -36.55 18.38 10.22
C ALA A 45 -37.44 19.15 11.21
N ASP A 46 -36.96 19.36 12.43
CA ASP A 46 -37.66 20.15 13.45
C ASP A 46 -37.78 21.61 13.03
N PHE A 47 -36.72 22.17 12.46
CA PHE A 47 -36.76 23.52 11.89
C PHE A 47 -37.83 23.62 10.82
N LEU A 48 -37.87 22.69 9.86
CA LEU A 48 -38.85 22.66 8.78
C LEU A 48 -40.29 22.54 9.30
N VAL A 49 -40.53 21.69 10.30
CA VAL A 49 -41.85 21.56 10.95
C VAL A 49 -42.25 22.85 11.67
N SER A 50 -41.31 23.60 12.23
CA SER A 50 -41.59 24.86 12.91
C SER A 50 -41.92 26.03 11.96
N THR A 51 -41.67 25.88 10.65
CA THR A 51 -41.88 26.95 9.68
C THR A 51 -43.36 27.34 9.55
N PRO A 52 -43.65 28.64 9.31
CA PRO A 52 -45.00 29.09 8.98
C PRO A 52 -45.61 28.32 7.80
N GLN A 53 -44.80 27.99 6.79
CA GLN A 53 -45.17 27.24 5.60
C GLN A 53 -45.71 25.85 5.97
N PHE A 54 -45.00 25.11 6.83
CA PHE A 54 -45.48 23.81 7.29
C PHE A 54 -46.77 23.94 8.13
N GLN A 55 -46.80 24.87 9.09
CA GLN A 55 -47.92 25.02 10.01
C GLN A 55 -49.21 25.51 9.33
N GLN A 56 -49.09 26.40 8.34
CA GLN A 56 -50.24 27.05 7.69
C GLN A 56 -50.64 26.38 6.38
N ASP A 57 -49.67 25.98 5.55
CA ASP A 57 -49.96 25.47 4.20
C ASP A 57 -50.09 23.95 4.17
N ILE A 58 -49.30 23.24 4.98
CA ILE A 58 -49.35 21.78 5.10
C ILE A 58 -50.37 21.34 6.15
N LEU A 59 -50.19 21.74 7.41
CA LEU A 59 -51.11 21.36 8.49
C LEU A 59 -52.44 22.10 8.44
N LYS A 60 -52.52 23.29 7.82
CA LYS A 60 -53.75 24.09 7.68
C LYS A 60 -54.48 24.33 9.01
N GLY A 61 -53.72 24.51 10.09
CA GLY A 61 -54.25 24.71 11.44
C GLY A 61 -54.79 23.44 12.12
N ASN A 62 -54.53 22.25 11.57
CA ASN A 62 -54.86 20.98 12.22
C ASN A 62 -53.92 20.70 13.40
N VAL A 63 -54.47 20.71 14.62
CA VAL A 63 -53.69 20.55 15.87
C VAL A 63 -53.97 19.24 16.62
N THR A 64 -54.88 18.41 16.11
CA THR A 64 -55.16 17.09 16.71
C THR A 64 -54.32 16.02 16.02
N VAL A 65 -53.80 15.05 16.78
CA VAL A 65 -53.02 13.91 16.27
C VAL A 65 -53.71 13.26 15.06
N SER A 66 -55.01 12.95 15.13
CA SER A 66 -55.73 12.31 14.02
C SER A 66 -55.72 13.12 12.71
N ASN A 67 -55.88 14.45 12.80
CA ASN A 67 -55.80 15.31 11.60
C ASN A 67 -54.36 15.48 11.11
N GLN A 68 -53.36 15.51 12.00
CA GLN A 68 -51.94 15.57 11.62
C GLN A 68 -51.50 14.27 10.92
N VAL A 69 -51.88 13.11 11.47
CA VAL A 69 -51.67 11.79 10.85
C VAL A 69 -52.28 11.74 9.46
N SER A 70 -53.51 12.23 9.30
CA SER A 70 -54.17 12.28 7.99
C SER A 70 -53.37 13.10 6.97
N VAL A 71 -52.77 14.22 7.38
CA VAL A 71 -51.92 15.04 6.49
C VAL A 71 -50.64 14.29 6.12
N LEU A 72 -49.94 13.72 7.11
CA LEU A 72 -48.67 13.00 6.87
C LEU A 72 -48.86 11.77 5.98
N LEU A 73 -49.93 10.99 6.18
CA LEU A 73 -50.26 9.86 5.31
C LEU A 73 -50.41 10.27 3.85
N ASN A 74 -51.11 11.39 3.60
CA ASN A 74 -51.31 11.88 2.25
C ASN A 74 -49.99 12.25 1.56
N ASN A 75 -48.98 12.74 2.29
CA ASN A 75 -47.67 13.06 1.70
C ASN A 75 -46.99 11.81 1.13
N PHE A 76 -47.14 10.67 1.82
CA PHE A 76 -46.67 9.36 1.37
C PHE A 76 -47.63 8.66 0.38
N GLY A 77 -48.73 9.31 -0.02
CA GLY A 77 -49.73 8.74 -0.94
C GLY A 77 -50.63 7.68 -0.31
N LEU A 78 -50.76 7.69 1.01
CA LEU A 78 -51.64 6.79 1.78
C LEU A 78 -52.89 7.54 2.25
N ALA A 79 -53.98 6.81 2.49
CA ALA A 79 -55.27 7.37 2.90
C ALA A 79 -55.65 6.97 4.33
N PRO A 80 -56.15 7.90 5.17
CA PRO A 80 -56.61 7.56 6.52
C PRO A 80 -57.94 6.79 6.51
N GLY A 81 -58.22 6.08 7.60
CA GLY A 81 -59.50 5.43 7.87
C GLY A 81 -59.71 4.09 7.16
N ASN A 82 -58.64 3.47 6.65
CA ASN A 82 -58.72 2.13 6.06
C ASN A 82 -58.94 1.09 7.16
N THR A 83 -60.00 0.29 7.05
CA THR A 83 -60.38 -0.68 8.08
C THR A 83 -59.72 -2.06 7.91
N ASP A 84 -58.96 -2.28 6.84
CA ASP A 84 -58.20 -3.52 6.66
C ASP A 84 -56.85 -3.42 7.39
N PRO A 85 -56.64 -4.14 8.52
CA PRO A 85 -55.41 -4.04 9.30
C PRO A 85 -54.17 -4.57 8.56
N ALA A 86 -54.34 -5.29 7.44
CA ALA A 86 -53.24 -5.76 6.60
C ALA A 86 -52.84 -4.75 5.51
N SER A 87 -53.59 -3.66 5.32
CA SER A 87 -53.26 -2.65 4.32
C SER A 87 -52.09 -1.76 4.77
N PRO A 88 -51.30 -1.22 3.84
CA PRO A 88 -50.26 -0.25 4.17
C PRO A 88 -50.84 1.03 4.79
N ASP A 89 -52.03 1.46 4.37
CA ASP A 89 -52.74 2.61 4.92
C ASP A 89 -53.00 2.48 6.43
N ALA A 90 -53.62 1.36 6.85
CA ALA A 90 -54.00 1.15 8.24
C ALA A 90 -52.77 0.94 9.15
N GLN A 91 -51.73 0.26 8.64
CA GLN A 91 -50.49 0.06 9.36
C GLN A 91 -49.69 1.35 9.53
N ALA A 92 -49.61 2.18 8.49
CA ALA A 92 -48.98 3.49 8.58
C ALA A 92 -49.78 4.42 9.51
N GLU A 93 -51.12 4.47 9.38
CA GLU A 93 -51.97 5.30 10.23
C GLU A 93 -51.79 4.95 11.71
N GLN A 94 -51.71 3.65 12.03
CA GLN A 94 -51.42 3.17 13.37
C GLN A 94 -50.01 3.60 13.83
N PHE A 95 -48.98 3.43 12.98
CA PHE A 95 -47.61 3.85 13.29
C PHE A 95 -47.51 5.35 13.60
N PHE A 96 -47.99 6.21 12.71
CA PHE A 96 -47.96 7.66 12.91
C PHE A 96 -48.75 8.06 14.17
N THR A 97 -49.92 7.45 14.39
CA THR A 97 -50.75 7.71 15.58
C THR A 97 -50.05 7.33 16.88
N ASP A 98 -49.42 6.15 16.91
CA ASP A 98 -48.74 5.65 18.11
C ASP A 98 -47.50 6.49 18.45
N ARG A 99 -46.69 6.84 17.45
CA ARG A 99 -45.50 7.69 17.66
C ARG A 99 -45.87 9.09 18.16
N LEU A 100 -46.86 9.73 17.54
CA LEU A 100 -47.30 11.07 17.95
C LEU A 100 -47.98 11.06 19.33
N ASN A 101 -48.76 10.03 19.68
CA ASN A 101 -49.32 9.88 21.02
C ASN A 101 -48.25 9.60 22.09
N ALA A 102 -47.14 8.97 21.70
CA ALA A 102 -45.97 8.80 22.55
C ALA A 102 -45.14 10.08 22.71
N GLY A 103 -45.53 11.17 22.04
CA GLY A 103 -44.89 12.48 22.14
C GLY A 103 -43.67 12.66 21.24
N ALA A 104 -43.51 11.84 20.19
CA ALA A 104 -42.48 12.06 19.18
C ALA A 104 -42.78 13.32 18.35
N ASP A 105 -41.72 14.01 17.93
CA ASP A 105 -41.83 15.16 17.05
C ASP A 105 -42.14 14.74 15.61
N ILE A 106 -42.87 15.57 14.86
CA ILE A 106 -43.31 15.22 13.50
C ILE A 106 -42.10 14.99 12.57
N GLY A 107 -41.01 15.73 12.76
CA GLY A 107 -39.77 15.58 12.00
C GLY A 107 -39.22 14.17 12.10
N ASP A 108 -39.02 13.69 13.33
CA ASP A 108 -38.55 12.33 13.62
C ASP A 108 -39.44 11.25 13.01
N VAL A 109 -40.77 11.39 13.14
CA VAL A 109 -41.71 10.38 12.62
C VAL A 109 -41.65 10.30 11.09
N VAL A 110 -41.44 11.42 10.41
CA VAL A 110 -41.27 11.45 8.94
C VAL A 110 -39.92 10.88 8.52
N ILE A 111 -38.84 11.15 9.27
CA ILE A 111 -37.52 10.55 9.03
C ILE A 111 -37.61 9.02 9.13
N GLU A 112 -38.22 8.50 10.21
CA GLU A 112 -38.40 7.05 10.42
C GLU A 112 -39.19 6.41 9.28
N ALA A 113 -40.30 7.02 8.86
CA ALA A 113 -41.11 6.54 7.75
C ALA A 113 -40.36 6.56 6.42
N GLY A 114 -39.62 7.64 6.14
CA GLY A 114 -38.80 7.79 4.93
C GLY A 114 -37.71 6.72 4.85
N LEU A 115 -36.95 6.52 5.92
CA LEU A 115 -35.89 5.50 5.99
C LEU A 115 -36.44 4.09 5.81
N TYR A 116 -37.60 3.79 6.40
CA TYR A 116 -38.27 2.49 6.20
C TYR A 116 -38.59 2.24 4.73
N LEU A 117 -39.12 3.24 4.02
CA LEU A 117 -39.48 3.13 2.60
C LEU A 117 -38.26 3.11 1.66
N LEU A 118 -37.16 3.79 2.02
CA LEU A 118 -35.93 3.79 1.24
C LEU A 118 -35.15 2.47 1.36
N GLY A 119 -35.26 1.79 2.50
CA GLY A 119 -34.67 0.47 2.75
C GLY A 119 -35.40 -0.69 2.06
N SER A 120 -35.74 -1.72 2.84
CA SER A 120 -36.44 -2.93 2.37
C SER A 120 -37.76 -3.12 3.13
N PRO A 121 -38.80 -2.33 2.80
CA PRO A 121 -40.06 -2.40 3.51
C PRO A 121 -40.80 -3.70 3.16
N ALA A 122 -41.85 -4.01 3.94
CA ALA A 122 -42.67 -5.19 3.68
C ALA A 122 -43.34 -5.11 2.31
N ALA A 123 -43.64 -6.25 1.70
CA ALA A 123 -44.20 -6.32 0.34
C ALA A 123 -45.47 -5.46 0.13
N ALA A 124 -46.28 -5.28 1.17
CA ALA A 124 -47.48 -4.43 1.14
C ALA A 124 -47.18 -2.93 0.95
N PHE A 125 -45.97 -2.47 1.29
CA PHE A 125 -45.53 -1.08 1.16
C PHE A 125 -44.73 -0.81 -0.12
N GLN A 126 -44.55 -1.80 -1.01
CA GLN A 126 -43.70 -1.59 -2.19
C GLN A 126 -44.19 -0.50 -3.13
N ASP A 127 -45.51 -0.37 -3.33
CA ASP A 127 -46.04 0.72 -4.16
C ASP A 127 -45.82 2.09 -3.50
N THR A 128 -45.95 2.18 -2.17
CA THR A 128 -45.64 3.39 -1.38
C THR A 128 -44.15 3.74 -1.45
N ALA A 129 -43.28 2.73 -1.36
CA ALA A 129 -41.83 2.90 -1.47
C ALA A 129 -41.43 3.38 -2.86
N ASN A 130 -41.99 2.77 -3.91
CA ASN A 130 -41.77 3.20 -5.29
C ASN A 130 -42.28 4.62 -5.51
N LEU A 131 -43.47 4.96 -5.02
CA LEU A 131 -44.00 6.32 -5.10
C LEU A 131 -43.07 7.34 -4.42
N PHE A 132 -42.58 7.03 -3.23
CA PHE A 132 -41.68 7.90 -2.49
C PHE A 132 -40.34 8.10 -3.23
N LYS A 133 -39.73 7.01 -3.72
CA LYS A 133 -38.49 7.06 -4.53
C LYS A 133 -38.68 7.85 -5.83
N ASN A 134 -39.79 7.63 -6.53
CA ASN A 134 -40.11 8.36 -7.77
C ASN A 134 -40.31 9.87 -7.50
N LYS A 135 -40.95 10.22 -6.38
CA LYS A 135 -41.11 11.63 -5.97
C LYS A 135 -39.78 12.27 -5.59
N ILE A 136 -38.90 11.56 -4.88
CA ILE A 136 -37.54 12.03 -4.57
C ILE A 136 -36.76 12.28 -5.85
N LEU A 137 -36.83 11.37 -6.81
CA LEU A 137 -36.15 11.50 -8.10
C LEU A 137 -36.63 12.75 -8.87
N VAL A 138 -37.94 12.90 -9.05
CA VAL A 138 -38.53 14.06 -9.76
C VAL A 138 -38.24 15.36 -9.01
N ALA A 139 -38.41 15.38 -7.68
CA ALA A 139 -38.08 16.54 -6.85
C ALA A 139 -36.61 16.92 -6.94
N GLY A 140 -35.72 15.93 -6.92
CA GLY A 140 -34.27 16.10 -7.03
C GLY A 140 -33.89 16.72 -8.37
N ILE A 141 -34.40 16.17 -9.49
CA ILE A 141 -34.13 16.68 -10.84
C ILE A 141 -34.66 18.09 -11.02
N TYR A 142 -35.91 18.36 -10.64
CA TYR A 142 -36.48 19.71 -10.70
C TYR A 142 -35.60 20.71 -9.94
N SER A 143 -35.17 20.35 -8.73
CA SER A 143 -34.40 21.21 -7.83
C SER A 143 -32.94 21.41 -8.25
N ARG A 144 -32.48 20.82 -9.35
CA ARG A 144 -31.14 21.10 -9.91
C ARG A 144 -31.06 22.51 -10.48
N GLU A 145 -32.11 22.91 -11.20
CA GLU A 145 -32.10 24.15 -11.99
C GLU A 145 -33.34 25.02 -11.79
N ASN A 146 -34.43 24.45 -11.25
CA ASN A 146 -35.70 25.15 -11.08
C ASN A 146 -35.98 25.42 -9.60
N SER A 147 -36.64 26.54 -9.31
CA SER A 147 -37.07 26.92 -7.97
C SER A 147 -38.34 27.77 -8.03
N ASP A 148 -39.13 27.72 -6.96
CA ASP A 148 -40.28 28.59 -6.73
C ASP A 148 -40.37 28.89 -5.21
N ASP A 149 -41.05 29.96 -4.82
CA ASP A 149 -41.25 30.36 -3.42
C ASP A 149 -42.65 29.96 -2.89
N ASN A 150 -43.53 29.44 -3.76
CA ASN A 150 -44.88 29.02 -3.43
C ASN A 150 -44.97 27.50 -3.22
N VAL A 151 -45.30 27.09 -1.99
CA VAL A 151 -45.48 25.68 -1.61
C VAL A 151 -46.45 24.94 -2.53
N ALA A 152 -47.54 25.58 -2.96
CA ALA A 152 -48.52 24.95 -3.83
C ALA A 152 -47.97 24.65 -5.23
N ASP A 153 -47.11 25.52 -5.76
CA ASP A 153 -46.49 25.35 -7.07
C ASP A 153 -45.40 24.26 -7.01
N LEU A 154 -44.63 24.22 -5.92
CA LEU A 154 -43.67 23.14 -5.64
C LEU A 154 -44.34 21.77 -5.39
N GLN A 155 -45.54 21.75 -4.80
CA GLN A 155 -46.37 20.53 -4.66
C GLN A 155 -46.92 20.07 -6.00
N ALA A 156 -47.26 20.99 -6.91
CA ALA A 156 -47.81 20.67 -8.22
C ALA A 156 -46.81 19.87 -9.08
N ILE A 157 -45.50 20.06 -8.88
CA ILE A 157 -44.44 19.29 -9.52
C ILE A 157 -44.61 17.78 -9.28
N LEU A 158 -45.02 17.39 -8.08
CA LEU A 158 -45.12 15.97 -7.70
C LEU A 158 -46.52 15.37 -7.90
N ALA A 159 -47.50 16.18 -8.34
CA ALA A 159 -48.91 15.78 -8.38
C ALA A 159 -49.20 14.64 -9.37
N GLY A 160 -48.43 14.52 -10.46
CA GLY A 160 -48.57 13.47 -11.47
C GLY A 160 -47.68 12.24 -11.26
N VAL A 161 -46.85 12.23 -10.20
CA VAL A 161 -45.93 11.12 -9.91
C VAL A 161 -46.69 9.96 -9.27
N THR A 162 -46.45 8.74 -9.75
CA THR A 162 -47.11 7.52 -9.28
C THR A 162 -46.09 6.43 -8.91
N ALA A 163 -46.55 5.36 -8.26
CA ALA A 163 -45.72 4.19 -7.99
C ALA A 163 -45.16 3.51 -9.26
N ALA A 164 -45.86 3.67 -10.40
CA ALA A 164 -45.43 3.12 -11.68
C ALA A 164 -44.41 4.00 -12.42
N GLY A 165 -44.26 5.26 -12.01
CA GLY A 165 -43.29 6.19 -12.57
C GLY A 165 -43.70 7.66 -12.45
N PRO A 166 -42.79 8.59 -12.79
CA PRO A 166 -41.47 8.33 -13.41
C PRO A 166 -40.46 7.62 -12.50
N ALA A 167 -39.83 6.55 -12.99
CA ALA A 167 -39.02 5.63 -12.16
C ALA A 167 -37.51 5.63 -12.48
N ASN A 168 -37.11 6.42 -13.47
CA ASN A 168 -35.72 6.65 -13.84
C ASN A 168 -35.57 8.10 -14.32
N GLU A 169 -34.33 8.56 -14.42
CA GLU A 169 -34.00 9.95 -14.71
C GLU A 169 -34.56 10.43 -16.05
N ALA A 170 -34.51 9.60 -17.10
CA ALA A 170 -35.03 9.96 -18.42
C ALA A 170 -36.56 10.18 -18.40
N ASP A 171 -37.31 9.29 -17.75
CA ASP A 171 -38.76 9.44 -17.62
C ASP A 171 -39.14 10.64 -16.74
N ALA A 172 -38.35 10.91 -15.69
CA ALA A 172 -38.57 12.03 -14.79
C ALA A 172 -38.30 13.37 -15.48
N MET A 173 -37.25 13.44 -16.32
CA MET A 173 -36.97 14.60 -17.16
C MET A 173 -38.10 14.84 -18.18
N ALA A 174 -38.57 13.80 -18.88
CA ALA A 174 -39.68 13.93 -19.82
C ALA A 174 -40.98 14.40 -19.13
N TYR A 175 -41.25 13.89 -17.93
CA TYR A 175 -42.37 14.34 -17.11
C TYR A 175 -42.26 15.82 -16.71
N LEU A 176 -41.07 16.28 -16.31
CA LEU A 176 -40.84 17.69 -15.97
C LEU A 176 -40.90 18.59 -17.21
N GLU A 177 -40.43 18.11 -18.36
CA GLU A 177 -40.55 18.80 -19.65
C GLU A 177 -42.02 19.04 -20.04
N ASP A 178 -42.89 18.03 -19.88
CA ASP A 178 -44.34 18.16 -20.10
C ASP A 178 -45.00 19.19 -19.16
N LEU A 179 -44.41 19.44 -18.00
CA LEU A 179 -44.83 20.46 -17.04
C LEU A 179 -44.20 21.85 -17.31
N GLY A 180 -43.30 21.97 -18.29
CA GLY A 180 -42.59 23.21 -18.62
C GLY A 180 -41.31 23.45 -17.81
N PHE A 181 -40.78 22.41 -17.15
CA PHE A 181 -39.60 22.44 -16.28
C PHE A 181 -38.53 21.41 -16.68
N GLY A 182 -38.38 21.14 -17.99
CA GLY A 182 -37.30 20.28 -18.49
C GLY A 182 -35.91 20.85 -18.16
N GLU A 183 -34.84 20.34 -18.79
CA GLU A 183 -33.64 21.19 -18.91
C GLU A 183 -34.10 22.58 -19.34
N ASN A 184 -33.46 23.64 -18.87
CA ASN A 184 -33.73 24.97 -19.38
C ASN A 184 -32.70 25.27 -20.49
N PRO A 185 -32.61 24.49 -21.60
CA PRO A 185 -31.58 24.72 -22.58
C PRO A 185 -31.87 26.09 -23.18
N GLY A 186 -30.94 27.00 -22.94
CA GLY A 186 -30.87 28.23 -23.67
C GLY A 186 -30.46 27.98 -25.11
N SER A 187 -30.18 29.05 -25.81
CA SER A 187 -29.65 29.02 -27.15
C SER A 187 -28.14 28.79 -27.12
N THR A 188 -27.62 28.14 -28.16
CA THR A 188 -26.19 28.17 -28.45
C THR A 188 -25.88 29.31 -29.41
N PHE A 189 -25.00 30.21 -29.00
CA PHE A 189 -24.47 31.30 -29.81
C PHE A 189 -23.02 30.99 -30.19
N THR A 190 -22.72 30.93 -31.49
CA THR A 190 -21.34 30.72 -31.96
C THR A 190 -20.70 32.06 -32.30
N LEU A 191 -19.54 32.34 -31.69
CA LEU A 191 -18.75 33.54 -31.99
C LEU A 191 -18.14 33.46 -33.39
N THR A 192 -17.89 34.63 -33.96
CA THR A 192 -17.33 34.82 -35.30
C THR A 192 -15.97 35.53 -35.23
N ILE A 193 -15.34 35.81 -36.38
CA ILE A 193 -14.17 36.70 -36.39
C ILE A 193 -14.67 38.14 -36.40
N GLY A 194 -14.11 38.99 -35.54
CA GLY A 194 -14.50 40.38 -35.35
C GLY A 194 -15.45 40.56 -34.16
N GLU A 195 -15.81 41.82 -33.88
CA GLU A 195 -16.59 42.18 -32.68
C GLU A 195 -17.95 41.48 -32.63
N ASP A 196 -18.12 40.62 -31.63
CA ASP A 196 -19.39 40.02 -31.28
C ASP A 196 -20.06 40.77 -30.12
N LYS A 197 -21.33 41.13 -30.31
CA LYS A 197 -22.20 41.68 -29.26
C LYS A 197 -23.42 40.79 -29.07
N LEU A 198 -23.29 39.83 -28.16
CA LEU A 198 -24.26 38.77 -27.96
C LEU A 198 -24.98 38.96 -26.62
N THR A 199 -26.28 38.69 -26.62
CA THR A 199 -27.09 38.66 -25.41
C THR A 199 -27.90 37.37 -25.41
N GLY A 200 -27.79 36.62 -24.32
CA GLY A 200 -28.51 35.40 -24.05
C GLY A 200 -30.02 35.58 -23.92
N THR A 201 -30.69 34.45 -23.79
CA THR A 201 -32.11 34.32 -23.46
C THR A 201 -32.31 34.47 -21.95
N THR A 202 -33.38 33.90 -21.39
CA THR A 202 -33.59 33.83 -19.94
C THR A 202 -33.27 32.43 -19.38
N ASN A 203 -32.70 31.58 -20.24
CA ASN A 203 -32.45 30.18 -20.02
C ASN A 203 -30.93 29.92 -20.04
N ASN A 204 -30.48 28.70 -19.76
CA ASN A 204 -29.05 28.39 -19.64
C ASN A 204 -28.39 28.35 -21.03
N ASP A 205 -27.81 29.45 -21.47
CA ASP A 205 -27.23 29.60 -22.81
C ASP A 205 -25.78 29.10 -22.89
N ILE A 206 -25.38 28.73 -24.11
CA ILE A 206 -24.01 28.35 -24.44
C ILE A 206 -23.44 29.34 -25.45
N PHE A 207 -22.33 29.98 -25.11
CA PHE A 207 -21.52 30.78 -26.03
C PHE A 207 -20.32 29.94 -26.45
N ASP A 208 -20.26 29.56 -27.72
CA ASP A 208 -19.19 28.72 -28.27
C ASP A 208 -18.24 29.56 -29.13
N ALA A 209 -16.97 29.58 -28.74
CA ALA A 209 -15.91 30.32 -29.39
C ALA A 209 -14.86 29.36 -29.96
N PRO A 210 -15.15 28.72 -31.12
CA PRO A 210 -14.24 27.79 -31.76
C PRO A 210 -13.05 28.52 -32.40
N VAL A 211 -11.98 27.78 -32.65
CA VAL A 211 -10.95 28.23 -33.60
C VAL A 211 -11.47 28.02 -35.02
N ILE A 212 -11.41 29.06 -35.85
CA ILE A 212 -11.80 28.96 -37.27
C ILE A 212 -10.64 29.30 -38.21
N GLN A 213 -10.73 28.83 -39.45
CA GLN A 213 -9.75 29.16 -40.48
C GLN A 213 -10.17 30.43 -41.24
N SER A 214 -9.28 31.41 -41.30
CA SER A 214 -9.47 32.60 -42.14
C SER A 214 -9.47 32.24 -43.63
N ASN A 215 -9.98 33.15 -44.46
CA ASN A 215 -9.90 33.06 -45.92
C ASN A 215 -8.46 32.98 -46.47
N ALA A 216 -7.45 33.26 -45.63
CA ALA A 216 -6.02 33.17 -45.95
C ALA A 216 -5.37 31.84 -45.50
N GLY A 217 -6.14 30.91 -44.91
CA GLY A 217 -5.66 29.61 -44.44
C GLY A 217 -5.11 29.59 -43.01
N THR A 218 -4.96 30.75 -42.36
CA THR A 218 -4.50 30.88 -40.97
C THR A 218 -5.64 30.57 -40.00
N THR A 219 -5.38 29.83 -38.93
CA THR A 219 -6.32 29.61 -37.82
C THR A 219 -6.38 30.85 -36.92
N ILE A 220 -7.58 31.28 -36.55
CA ILE A 220 -7.86 32.48 -35.75
C ILE A 220 -8.83 32.09 -34.63
N ASP A 221 -8.59 32.60 -33.43
CA ASP A 221 -9.50 32.48 -32.28
C ASP A 221 -10.74 33.37 -32.54
N THR A 222 -11.95 32.84 -32.32
CA THR A 222 -13.18 33.66 -32.41
C THR A 222 -13.49 34.42 -31.13
N LEU A 223 -12.90 34.03 -30.00
CA LEU A 223 -12.91 34.87 -28.80
C LEU A 223 -11.80 35.92 -28.91
N GLU A 224 -12.18 37.18 -28.97
CA GLU A 224 -11.30 38.34 -29.12
C GLU A 224 -11.53 39.39 -28.01
N SER A 225 -10.62 40.35 -27.86
CA SER A 225 -10.67 41.32 -26.73
C SER A 225 -11.79 42.36 -26.83
N PHE A 226 -12.48 42.47 -27.96
CA PHE A 226 -13.57 43.43 -28.14
C PHE A 226 -14.95 42.79 -28.02
N ASP A 227 -15.03 41.48 -27.77
CA ASP A 227 -16.32 40.80 -27.62
C ASP A 227 -17.03 41.20 -26.34
N ILE A 228 -18.33 41.41 -26.47
CA ILE A 228 -19.24 41.78 -25.38
C ILE A 228 -20.33 40.71 -25.32
N ILE A 229 -20.23 39.85 -24.32
CA ILE A 229 -21.15 38.74 -24.11
C ILE A 229 -21.91 38.98 -22.80
N ASP A 230 -23.23 38.91 -22.87
CA ASP A 230 -24.13 38.99 -21.72
C ASP A 230 -25.03 37.76 -21.71
N GLY A 231 -24.90 36.84 -20.75
CA GLY A 231 -25.78 35.67 -20.65
C GLY A 231 -27.21 36.01 -20.20
N ASN A 232 -27.43 37.24 -19.72
CA ASN A 232 -28.70 37.72 -19.17
C ASN A 232 -29.11 36.97 -17.88
N THR A 233 -30.10 36.09 -17.91
CA THR A 233 -30.51 35.31 -16.73
C THR A 233 -30.44 33.84 -17.07
N GLY A 234 -30.07 33.00 -16.12
CA GLY A 234 -29.79 31.59 -16.37
C GLY A 234 -28.46 31.25 -15.72
N THR A 235 -27.98 30.04 -15.98
CA THR A 235 -26.60 29.62 -15.72
C THR A 235 -25.92 29.46 -17.06
N ASP A 236 -25.16 30.47 -17.45
CA ASP A 236 -24.64 30.61 -18.80
C ASP A 236 -23.19 30.16 -18.90
N THR A 237 -22.84 29.59 -20.05
CA THR A 237 -21.53 28.96 -20.26
C THR A 237 -20.82 29.50 -21.48
N LEU A 238 -19.58 29.96 -21.32
CA LEU A 238 -18.64 30.20 -22.42
C LEU A 238 -17.74 28.97 -22.61
N ASN A 239 -17.72 28.39 -23.81
CA ASN A 239 -16.74 27.41 -24.23
C ASN A 239 -15.79 28.08 -25.25
N ALA A 240 -14.49 28.12 -25.00
CA ALA A 240 -13.53 28.72 -25.92
C ALA A 240 -12.29 27.87 -26.13
N THR A 241 -11.81 27.80 -27.38
CA THR A 241 -10.49 27.26 -27.71
C THR A 241 -9.56 28.40 -28.09
N ILE A 242 -8.38 28.46 -27.47
CA ILE A 242 -7.36 29.50 -27.69
C ILE A 242 -6.12 28.89 -28.32
N ASN A 243 -5.70 29.42 -29.48
CA ASN A 243 -4.58 28.92 -30.25
C ASN A 243 -3.52 29.97 -30.63
N SER A 244 -3.83 31.27 -30.57
CA SER A 244 -2.91 32.29 -31.08
C SER A 244 -3.09 33.68 -30.47
N GLY A 245 -4.29 34.00 -30.00
CA GLY A 245 -4.66 35.26 -29.36
C GLY A 245 -4.44 35.30 -27.86
N ARG A 246 -4.68 36.48 -27.28
CA ARG A 246 -4.70 36.71 -25.83
C ARG A 246 -5.95 37.52 -25.46
N PRO A 247 -7.16 36.94 -25.60
CA PRO A 247 -8.39 37.70 -25.53
C PRO A 247 -8.64 38.25 -24.13
N ALA A 248 -9.37 39.37 -24.09
CA ALA A 248 -9.77 40.07 -22.88
C ALA A 248 -11.25 40.50 -23.01
N PRO A 249 -12.20 39.55 -23.10
CA PRO A 249 -13.60 39.85 -23.40
C PRO A 249 -14.31 40.55 -22.23
N VAL A 250 -15.43 41.20 -22.54
CA VAL A 250 -16.39 41.68 -21.55
C VAL A 250 -17.47 40.62 -21.37
N LEU A 251 -17.38 39.83 -20.28
CA LEU A 251 -18.41 38.87 -19.91
C LEU A 251 -19.30 39.44 -18.80
N LYS A 252 -20.62 39.33 -18.95
CA LYS A 252 -21.62 39.65 -17.93
C LYS A 252 -22.60 38.49 -17.81
N ASN A 253 -22.97 38.12 -16.59
CA ASN A 253 -23.90 37.01 -16.34
C ASN A 253 -23.47 35.76 -17.14
N ILE A 254 -22.16 35.45 -17.07
CA ILE A 254 -21.59 34.21 -17.61
C ILE A 254 -20.92 33.55 -16.42
N GLU A 255 -21.57 32.55 -15.85
CA GLU A 255 -21.15 31.92 -14.60
C GLU A 255 -20.02 30.92 -14.86
N ASN A 256 -20.05 30.24 -16.00
CA ASN A 256 -19.08 29.19 -16.36
C ASN A 256 -18.20 29.59 -17.55
N VAL A 257 -16.88 29.56 -17.35
CA VAL A 257 -15.89 29.81 -18.41
C VAL A 257 -15.02 28.56 -18.61
N ASN A 258 -15.22 27.85 -19.71
CA ASN A 258 -14.49 26.65 -20.08
C ASN A 258 -13.51 26.95 -21.21
N LEU A 259 -12.22 26.71 -20.95
CA LEU A 259 -11.15 27.06 -21.87
C LEU A 259 -10.32 25.84 -22.23
N ARG A 260 -9.99 25.74 -23.52
CA ARG A 260 -9.02 24.80 -24.07
C ARG A 260 -7.87 25.55 -24.71
N PHE A 261 -6.64 25.27 -24.30
CA PHE A 261 -5.44 25.87 -24.89
C PHE A 261 -4.71 24.88 -25.80
N THR A 262 -4.55 25.23 -27.07
CA THR A 262 -3.74 24.45 -28.03
C THR A 262 -2.38 25.09 -28.34
N ALA A 263 -2.15 26.30 -27.83
CA ALA A 263 -0.85 26.98 -27.80
C ALA A 263 -0.67 27.70 -26.46
N ALA A 264 0.58 28.03 -26.10
CA ALA A 264 0.89 28.72 -24.85
C ALA A 264 0.38 30.17 -24.88
N GLN A 265 -0.81 30.41 -24.32
CA GLN A 265 -1.54 31.69 -24.42
C GLN A 265 -2.27 32.04 -23.12
N SER A 266 -2.98 33.17 -23.12
CA SER A 266 -3.71 33.64 -21.94
C SER A 266 -5.09 34.22 -22.26
N VAL A 267 -6.04 34.08 -21.34
CA VAL A 267 -7.32 34.83 -21.33
C VAL A 267 -7.32 35.79 -20.13
N ASP A 268 -7.68 37.05 -20.35
CA ASP A 268 -7.79 38.06 -19.28
C ASP A 268 -9.24 38.38 -18.94
N LEU A 269 -9.65 38.12 -17.71
CA LEU A 269 -11.01 38.36 -17.22
C LEU A 269 -11.18 39.72 -16.52
N SER A 270 -10.22 40.63 -16.68
CA SER A 270 -10.21 41.94 -15.99
C SER A 270 -11.45 42.81 -16.25
N SER A 271 -12.10 42.63 -17.41
CA SER A 271 -13.32 43.35 -17.80
C SER A 271 -14.61 42.53 -17.62
N SER A 272 -14.50 41.33 -17.04
CA SER A 272 -15.61 40.40 -16.84
C SER A 272 -16.16 40.48 -15.41
N SER A 273 -17.46 40.18 -15.25
CA SER A 273 -18.15 40.15 -13.96
C SER A 273 -19.19 39.03 -13.94
N GLY A 274 -19.38 38.40 -12.79
CA GLY A 274 -20.34 37.30 -12.64
C GLY A 274 -19.78 35.91 -12.92
N VAL A 275 -18.49 35.79 -13.28
CA VAL A 275 -17.82 34.48 -13.42
C VAL A 275 -17.73 33.80 -12.06
N GLU A 276 -18.25 32.58 -11.97
CA GLU A 276 -18.24 31.74 -10.78
C GLU A 276 -17.23 30.60 -10.89
N THR A 277 -17.13 30.00 -12.08
CA THR A 277 -16.28 28.83 -12.37
C THR A 277 -15.40 29.07 -13.58
N VAL A 278 -14.11 28.75 -13.45
CA VAL A 278 -13.15 28.74 -14.57
C VAL A 278 -12.55 27.34 -14.73
N THR A 279 -12.77 26.71 -15.88
CA THR A 279 -12.26 25.38 -16.21
C THR A 279 -11.18 25.46 -17.29
N LEU A 280 -10.02 24.87 -17.04
CA LEU A 280 -9.03 24.53 -18.06
C LEU A 280 -9.11 23.05 -18.37
N ALA A 281 -9.44 22.68 -19.60
CA ALA A 281 -9.61 21.28 -19.94
C ALA A 281 -9.10 20.92 -21.33
N ASN A 282 -8.66 19.68 -21.50
CA ASN A 282 -8.27 19.09 -22.79
C ASN A 282 -7.18 19.89 -23.53
N GLY A 283 -6.34 20.61 -22.77
CA GLY A 283 -5.28 21.46 -23.30
C GLY A 283 -4.10 20.64 -23.81
N THR A 284 -3.55 21.03 -24.96
CA THR A 284 -2.30 20.47 -25.51
C THR A 284 -1.12 21.44 -25.34
N ALA A 285 -1.35 22.59 -24.71
CA ALA A 285 -0.33 23.56 -24.34
C ALA A 285 -0.68 24.21 -22.99
N VAL A 286 0.28 24.94 -22.43
CA VAL A 286 0.10 25.68 -21.16
C VAL A 286 -0.96 26.78 -21.33
N GLY A 287 -1.96 26.80 -20.47
CA GLY A 287 -3.00 27.83 -20.45
C GLY A 287 -2.86 28.76 -19.25
N THR A 288 -3.12 30.06 -19.45
CA THR A 288 -3.11 31.04 -18.36
C THR A 288 -4.42 31.84 -18.32
N VAL A 289 -5.06 31.93 -17.17
CA VAL A 289 -6.20 32.83 -16.94
C VAL A 289 -5.78 33.92 -15.96
N THR A 290 -5.85 35.18 -16.39
CA THR A 290 -5.51 36.33 -15.55
C THR A 290 -6.74 37.07 -15.07
N SER A 291 -6.59 37.79 -13.97
CA SER A 291 -7.64 38.62 -13.38
C SER A 291 -8.91 37.82 -13.06
N VAL A 292 -8.73 36.60 -12.54
CA VAL A 292 -9.82 35.66 -12.22
C VAL A 292 -10.92 36.29 -11.36
N GLY A 293 -10.56 37.24 -10.48
CA GLY A 293 -11.54 37.98 -9.71
C GLY A 293 -12.20 37.11 -8.65
N SER A 294 -13.52 37.25 -8.46
CA SER A 294 -14.26 36.59 -7.38
C SER A 294 -14.72 35.17 -7.69
N ALA A 295 -14.31 34.58 -8.82
CA ALA A 295 -14.65 33.19 -9.15
C ALA A 295 -14.24 32.26 -8.01
N ALA A 296 -15.20 31.54 -7.47
CA ALA A 296 -15.02 30.69 -6.29
C ALA A 296 -14.53 29.29 -6.66
N ASN A 297 -14.66 28.88 -7.92
CA ASN A 297 -14.30 27.54 -8.38
C ASN A 297 -13.33 27.59 -9.57
N LEU A 298 -12.28 26.80 -9.48
CA LEU A 298 -11.36 26.50 -10.58
C LEU A 298 -11.41 25.01 -10.88
N ALA A 299 -11.19 24.65 -12.13
CA ALA A 299 -11.07 23.25 -12.52
C ALA A 299 -9.95 23.05 -13.54
N VAL A 300 -9.25 21.92 -13.41
CA VAL A 300 -8.29 21.43 -14.41
C VAL A 300 -8.67 19.99 -14.74
N LYS A 301 -8.88 19.70 -16.02
CA LYS A 301 -9.38 18.38 -16.45
C LYS A 301 -8.66 17.81 -17.67
N ASN A 302 -8.41 16.52 -17.65
CA ASN A 302 -7.95 15.74 -18.81
C ASN A 302 -6.77 16.40 -19.56
N GLN A 303 -5.69 16.71 -18.84
CA GLN A 303 -4.50 17.30 -19.44
C GLN A 303 -3.22 17.02 -18.64
N VAL A 304 -2.09 17.02 -19.35
CA VAL A 304 -0.73 16.85 -18.80
C VAL A 304 0.08 18.16 -18.85
N GLN A 305 -0.57 19.26 -19.21
CA GLN A 305 0.05 20.57 -19.35
C GLN A 305 -0.26 21.44 -18.13
N ASN A 306 0.71 22.26 -17.74
CA ASN A 306 0.52 23.22 -16.64
C ASN A 306 -0.70 24.13 -16.88
N ALA A 307 -1.39 24.40 -15.79
CA ALA A 307 -2.55 25.27 -15.71
C ALA A 307 -2.21 26.47 -14.82
N ASN A 308 -2.33 27.68 -15.35
CA ASN A 308 -2.03 28.90 -14.61
C ASN A 308 -3.29 29.74 -14.40
N PHE A 309 -3.48 30.18 -13.17
CA PHE A 309 -4.48 31.14 -12.74
C PHE A 309 -3.77 32.29 -12.04
N SER A 310 -4.34 33.49 -12.10
CA SER A 310 -3.75 34.66 -11.48
C SER A 310 -4.81 35.67 -11.07
N GLY A 311 -4.62 36.28 -9.90
CA GLY A 311 -5.46 37.38 -9.42
C GLY A 311 -6.85 36.96 -8.94
N SER A 312 -6.98 35.75 -8.39
CA SER A 312 -8.19 35.37 -7.65
C SER A 312 -8.31 36.19 -6.36
N THR A 313 -9.52 36.67 -6.07
CA THR A 313 -9.86 37.43 -4.87
C THR A 313 -10.76 36.65 -3.91
N ALA A 314 -11.16 35.43 -4.26
CA ALA A 314 -11.95 34.57 -3.40
C ALA A 314 -11.18 34.21 -2.12
N ALA A 315 -11.86 34.28 -0.96
CA ALA A 315 -11.26 33.90 0.32
C ALA A 315 -11.23 32.36 0.51
N THR A 316 -12.17 31.67 -0.14
CA THR A 316 -12.31 30.22 -0.19
C THR A 316 -12.37 29.82 -1.65
N LEU A 317 -11.53 28.88 -2.06
CA LEU A 317 -11.41 28.45 -3.45
C LEU A 317 -11.70 26.96 -3.55
N GLY A 318 -12.65 26.58 -4.40
CA GLY A 318 -12.81 25.21 -4.89
C GLY A 318 -11.84 24.94 -6.03
N LEU A 319 -11.17 23.79 -6.01
CA LEU A 319 -10.27 23.32 -7.06
C LEU A 319 -10.62 21.88 -7.43
N ALA A 320 -11.21 21.68 -8.61
CA ALA A 320 -11.46 20.34 -9.15
C ALA A 320 -10.29 19.90 -10.05
N LEU A 321 -9.68 18.76 -9.74
CA LEU A 321 -8.64 18.11 -10.52
C LEU A 321 -9.17 16.74 -10.95
N ASP A 322 -9.30 16.52 -12.25
CA ASP A 322 -9.85 15.28 -12.79
C ASP A 322 -9.02 14.79 -13.97
N THR A 323 -8.34 13.66 -13.80
CA THR A 323 -7.44 13.08 -14.80
C THR A 323 -6.36 14.09 -15.23
N VAL A 324 -5.60 14.58 -14.25
CA VAL A 324 -4.57 15.62 -14.44
C VAL A 324 -3.19 15.01 -14.22
N GLY A 325 -2.25 15.28 -15.11
CA GLY A 325 -0.89 14.74 -15.02
C GLY A 325 -0.73 13.32 -15.53
N ASN A 326 0.47 12.76 -15.34
CA ASN A 326 0.82 11.41 -15.79
C ASN A 326 1.54 10.66 -14.66
N PHE A 327 1.20 9.40 -14.44
CA PHE A 327 1.85 8.51 -13.48
C PHE A 327 3.09 7.81 -14.06
N THR A 328 3.26 7.75 -15.39
CA THR A 328 4.32 6.97 -16.05
C THR A 328 5.66 7.69 -16.23
N THR A 329 5.76 8.97 -15.85
CA THR A 329 6.98 9.79 -15.90
C THR A 329 6.84 10.87 -14.82
N PRO A 330 7.60 10.86 -13.70
CA PRO A 330 7.26 11.60 -12.48
C PRO A 330 7.59 13.10 -12.58
N THR A 331 6.97 13.80 -13.53
CA THR A 331 6.86 15.25 -13.51
C THR A 331 5.39 15.59 -13.32
N GLN A 332 5.06 16.01 -12.10
CA GLN A 332 3.76 16.54 -11.74
C GLN A 332 3.34 17.68 -12.67
N THR A 333 2.07 17.69 -13.07
CA THR A 333 1.51 18.87 -13.75
C THR A 333 1.37 20.01 -12.74
N VAL A 334 1.87 21.20 -13.06
CA VAL A 334 1.77 22.34 -12.15
C VAL A 334 0.44 23.05 -12.37
N VAL A 335 -0.34 23.15 -11.29
CA VAL A 335 -1.52 24.00 -11.17
C VAL A 335 -1.13 25.21 -10.32
N ASN A 336 -0.87 26.34 -10.98
CA ASN A 336 -0.44 27.56 -10.33
C ASN A 336 -1.63 28.50 -10.10
N LEU A 337 -1.98 28.75 -8.84
CA LEU A 337 -3.13 29.57 -8.43
C LEU A 337 -2.86 31.08 -8.47
N GLY A 338 -1.58 31.48 -8.54
CA GLY A 338 -1.16 32.87 -8.54
C GLY A 338 0.06 33.09 -9.42
N SER A 339 -0.02 32.76 -10.71
CA SER A 339 1.13 32.74 -11.62
C SER A 339 1.79 34.11 -11.86
N ALA A 340 1.09 35.21 -11.62
CA ALA A 340 1.63 36.57 -11.71
C ALA A 340 1.14 37.48 -10.58
N VAL A 341 -0.12 37.32 -10.17
CA VAL A 341 -0.72 38.00 -9.03
C VAL A 341 -1.20 36.93 -8.05
N PRO A 342 -0.79 37.00 -6.78
CA PRO A 342 -1.18 36.03 -5.76
C PRO A 342 -2.68 35.80 -5.68
N SER A 343 -3.07 34.56 -5.44
CA SER A 343 -4.38 34.23 -4.89
C SER A 343 -4.53 34.85 -3.49
N LYS A 344 -5.76 35.19 -3.12
CA LYS A 344 -6.11 35.65 -1.76
C LYS A 344 -6.78 34.56 -0.93
N ALA A 345 -6.91 33.36 -1.47
CA ALA A 345 -7.54 32.25 -0.77
C ALA A 345 -6.77 31.93 0.51
N THR A 346 -7.52 31.71 1.59
CA THR A 346 -6.98 31.16 2.85
C THR A 346 -7.56 29.78 3.16
N THR A 347 -8.58 29.38 2.41
CA THR A 347 -9.16 28.04 2.41
C THR A 347 -9.14 27.49 0.98
N LEU A 348 -8.60 26.28 0.80
CA LEU A 348 -8.59 25.56 -0.47
C LEU A 348 -9.35 24.25 -0.30
N ASN A 349 -10.37 24.04 -1.13
CA ASN A 349 -11.17 22.81 -1.17
C ASN A 349 -10.88 22.09 -2.48
N VAL A 350 -10.16 20.98 -2.41
CA VAL A 350 -9.74 20.20 -3.57
C VAL A 350 -10.67 19.01 -3.75
N THR A 351 -11.11 18.77 -4.98
CA THR A 351 -11.69 17.49 -5.40
C THR A 351 -10.73 16.86 -6.39
N ALA A 352 -10.16 15.70 -6.06
CA ALA A 352 -9.12 15.06 -6.85
C ALA A 352 -9.59 13.68 -7.33
N ASN A 353 -9.48 13.44 -8.63
CA ASN A 353 -9.75 12.16 -9.25
C ASN A 353 -8.61 11.79 -10.21
N ASN A 354 -7.90 10.70 -9.96
CA ASN A 354 -6.80 10.23 -10.82
C ASN A 354 -5.80 11.35 -11.16
N THR A 355 -5.25 12.01 -10.14
CA THR A 355 -4.48 13.25 -10.30
C THR A 355 -3.04 13.10 -9.85
N ASN A 356 -2.09 13.55 -10.69
CA ASN A 356 -0.67 13.71 -10.36
C ASN A 356 -0.24 15.17 -10.59
N ALA A 357 -0.33 16.02 -9.57
CA ALA A 357 -0.21 17.47 -9.72
C ALA A 357 0.48 18.19 -8.54
N GLU A 358 1.22 19.25 -8.87
CA GLU A 358 1.71 20.23 -7.89
C GLU A 358 0.76 21.43 -7.86
N VAL A 359 0.23 21.76 -6.68
CA VAL A 359 -0.57 22.96 -6.44
C VAL A 359 0.28 24.02 -5.77
N THR A 360 0.46 25.14 -6.44
CA THR A 360 1.38 26.21 -6.02
C THR A 360 0.78 27.59 -6.24
N ASP A 361 1.31 28.60 -5.54
CA ASP A 361 1.20 30.00 -5.93
C ASP A 361 2.62 30.57 -6.01
N SER A 362 3.11 30.79 -7.22
CA SER A 362 4.50 31.20 -7.42
C SER A 362 4.80 32.63 -6.97
N ASN A 363 3.80 33.39 -6.52
CA ASN A 363 3.95 34.79 -6.11
C ASN A 363 3.44 35.08 -4.68
N ALA A 364 2.78 34.13 -4.02
CA ALA A 364 2.40 34.20 -2.61
C ALA A 364 3.44 33.53 -1.69
N GLY A 365 3.23 33.63 -0.38
CA GLY A 365 3.97 32.84 0.61
C GLY A 365 3.02 31.96 1.39
N GLU A 366 2.81 30.73 0.93
CA GLU A 366 1.97 29.65 1.50
C GLU A 366 0.91 30.16 2.50
N ILE A 367 -0.13 30.83 2.00
CA ILE A 367 -1.10 31.54 2.85
C ILE A 367 -2.33 30.71 3.23
N ILE A 368 -2.48 29.52 2.63
CA ILE A 368 -3.58 28.60 2.91
C ILE A 368 -3.48 28.12 4.36
N LYS A 369 -4.58 28.30 5.11
CA LYS A 369 -4.74 27.87 6.50
C LYS A 369 -5.56 26.61 6.64
N THR A 370 -6.52 26.41 5.74
CA THR A 370 -7.42 25.26 5.73
C THR A 370 -7.35 24.60 4.36
N LEU A 371 -7.00 23.32 4.34
CA LEU A 371 -7.02 22.46 3.17
C LEU A 371 -8.08 21.37 3.38
N SER A 372 -8.97 21.19 2.42
CA SER A 372 -9.81 19.99 2.33
C SER A 372 -9.58 19.27 1.01
N ILE A 373 -9.58 17.94 1.03
CA ILE A 373 -9.40 17.08 -0.13
C ILE A 373 -10.51 16.03 -0.11
N ALA A 374 -11.29 15.96 -1.18
CA ALA A 374 -12.20 14.85 -1.49
C ALA A 374 -11.59 14.05 -2.63
N ALA A 375 -11.18 12.82 -2.37
CA ALA A 375 -10.40 12.00 -3.29
C ALA A 375 -11.20 10.80 -3.82
N SER A 376 -11.07 10.56 -5.12
CA SER A 376 -11.43 9.32 -5.80
C SER A 376 -10.26 8.84 -6.67
N GLY A 377 -10.16 7.54 -6.93
CA GLY A 377 -9.02 6.98 -7.67
C GLY A 377 -7.66 7.22 -6.99
N GLU A 378 -6.57 7.16 -7.75
CA GLU A 378 -5.21 7.35 -7.22
C GLU A 378 -4.78 8.81 -7.34
N ASN A 379 -4.25 9.42 -6.27
CA ASN A 379 -3.85 10.83 -6.30
C ASN A 379 -2.47 11.05 -5.68
N ILE A 380 -1.60 11.76 -6.40
CA ILE A 380 -0.31 12.27 -5.92
C ILE A 380 -0.36 13.80 -6.01
N LEU A 381 -0.37 14.47 -4.86
CA LEU A 381 -0.59 15.91 -4.76
C LEU A 381 0.52 16.59 -3.97
N LYS A 382 1.40 17.31 -4.66
CA LYS A 382 2.35 18.20 -4.00
C LYS A 382 1.70 19.55 -3.67
N MET A 383 1.32 19.71 -2.42
CA MET A 383 0.61 20.89 -1.92
C MET A 383 1.56 22.01 -1.48
N THR A 384 2.42 22.51 -2.38
CA THR A 384 3.39 23.58 -2.08
C THR A 384 2.70 24.81 -1.46
N GLU A 385 1.56 25.24 -2.00
CA GLU A 385 0.85 26.43 -1.48
C GLU A 385 0.16 26.20 -0.11
N ALA A 386 -0.08 24.95 0.27
CA ALA A 386 -0.72 24.60 1.54
C ALA A 386 0.23 23.93 2.55
N ALA A 387 1.54 23.95 2.31
CA ALA A 387 2.56 23.42 3.22
C ALA A 387 2.53 24.09 4.62
N LYS A 388 1.93 25.28 4.75
CA LYS A 388 1.72 25.98 6.02
C LYS A 388 0.29 25.94 6.56
N ALA A 389 -0.55 25.04 6.05
CA ALA A 389 -1.89 24.85 6.56
C ALA A 389 -1.91 24.57 8.07
N THR A 390 -2.92 25.10 8.74
CA THR A 390 -3.19 24.90 10.17
C THR A 390 -4.20 23.79 10.43
N SER A 391 -5.00 23.45 9.41
CA SER A 391 -5.96 22.34 9.41
C SER A 391 -5.98 21.69 8.02
N VAL A 392 -5.89 20.37 7.97
CA VAL A 392 -6.02 19.55 6.76
C VAL A 392 -7.11 18.51 6.99
N THR A 393 -7.96 18.30 5.98
CA THR A 393 -8.99 17.25 5.96
C THR A 393 -8.91 16.46 4.67
N VAL A 394 -9.00 15.14 4.75
CA VAL A 394 -9.02 14.23 3.59
C VAL A 394 -10.23 13.29 3.72
N SER A 395 -10.91 13.02 2.61
CA SER A 395 -12.14 12.22 2.57
C SER A 395 -12.26 11.50 1.24
N GLY A 396 -13.18 10.54 1.16
CA GLY A 396 -13.48 9.80 -0.07
C GLY A 396 -12.75 8.47 -0.17
N GLU A 397 -13.02 7.74 -1.25
CA GLU A 397 -12.55 6.36 -1.43
C GLU A 397 -11.18 6.27 -2.12
N GLY A 398 -10.68 7.37 -2.69
CA GLY A 398 -9.40 7.42 -3.40
C GLY A 398 -8.19 7.55 -2.48
N SER A 399 -7.04 7.04 -2.92
CA SER A 399 -5.76 7.21 -2.24
C SER A 399 -5.21 8.62 -2.45
N VAL A 400 -4.46 9.13 -1.48
CA VAL A 400 -3.83 10.47 -1.55
C VAL A 400 -2.41 10.43 -1.01
N ASP A 401 -1.43 10.74 -1.85
CA ASP A 401 -0.04 10.99 -1.47
C ASP A 401 0.24 12.50 -1.39
N LEU A 402 0.54 12.97 -0.18
CA LEU A 402 0.89 14.35 0.18
C LEU A 402 2.36 14.50 0.59
N THR A 403 3.21 13.50 0.34
CA THR A 403 4.62 13.52 0.76
C THR A 403 5.48 14.49 -0.05
N GLY A 404 5.02 14.89 -1.25
CA GLY A 404 5.75 15.80 -2.15
C GLY A 404 6.04 17.19 -1.58
N ALA A 405 5.34 17.62 -0.53
CA ALA A 405 5.63 18.85 0.22
C ALA A 405 5.24 18.70 1.70
N ALA A 406 6.23 18.74 2.60
CA ALA A 406 6.01 18.59 4.03
C ALA A 406 5.19 19.73 4.66
N PHE A 407 4.29 19.39 5.58
CA PHE A 407 3.52 20.36 6.36
C PHE A 407 4.36 20.97 7.48
N THR A 408 5.10 22.03 7.17
CA THR A 408 6.06 22.71 8.07
C THR A 408 5.46 23.85 8.89
N GLY A 409 4.19 24.19 8.66
CA GLY A 409 3.47 25.24 9.38
C GLY A 409 3.08 24.88 10.82
N ALA A 410 2.15 25.66 11.36
CA ALA A 410 1.52 25.43 12.66
C ALA A 410 0.25 24.57 12.51
N LEU A 411 0.39 23.41 11.87
CA LEU A 411 -0.68 22.40 11.73
C LEU A 411 -1.10 21.91 13.10
N THR A 412 -2.39 22.02 13.40
CA THR A 412 -2.98 21.54 14.66
C THR A 412 -3.90 20.35 14.46
N LYS A 413 -4.42 20.19 13.23
CA LYS A 413 -5.36 19.14 12.87
C LYS A 413 -5.02 18.58 11.48
N PHE A 414 -4.82 17.28 11.40
CA PHE A 414 -4.83 16.49 10.18
C PHE A 414 -5.87 15.39 10.36
N ASP A 415 -6.93 15.39 9.55
CA ASP A 415 -8.09 14.52 9.76
C ASP A 415 -8.53 13.87 8.46
N ALA A 416 -8.21 12.59 8.34
CA ALA A 416 -8.56 11.72 7.23
C ALA A 416 -9.48 10.56 7.66
N ALA A 417 -10.20 10.69 8.78
CA ALA A 417 -11.03 9.62 9.34
C ALA A 417 -12.17 9.14 8.43
N THR A 418 -12.47 9.88 7.36
CA THR A 418 -13.50 9.53 6.35
C THR A 418 -12.90 9.16 5.00
N ASN A 419 -11.58 8.98 4.93
CA ASN A 419 -10.90 8.41 3.77
C ASN A 419 -10.81 6.89 3.93
N THR A 420 -11.05 6.15 2.85
CA THR A 420 -10.93 4.68 2.84
C THR A 420 -9.94 4.19 1.80
N GLY A 421 -9.23 5.10 1.12
CA GLY A 421 -8.30 4.78 0.04
C GLY A 421 -6.83 4.72 0.47
N GLY A 422 -6.51 5.24 1.65
CA GLY A 422 -5.15 5.36 2.19
C GLY A 422 -4.54 6.74 1.92
N VAL A 423 -3.84 7.26 2.92
CA VAL A 423 -3.24 8.59 2.94
C VAL A 423 -1.77 8.50 3.31
N GLN A 424 -0.92 9.06 2.45
CA GLN A 424 0.49 9.29 2.77
C GLN A 424 0.72 10.78 3.03
N ALA A 425 1.35 11.15 4.15
CA ALA A 425 1.61 12.55 4.46
C ALA A 425 2.90 12.76 5.25
N ASN A 426 3.63 13.81 4.90
CA ASN A 426 4.81 14.27 5.64
C ASN A 426 4.44 15.46 6.53
N ILE A 427 4.39 15.25 7.84
CA ILE A 427 3.88 16.20 8.84
C ILE A 427 5.03 16.63 9.78
N GLN A 428 5.56 17.82 9.55
CA GLN A 428 6.72 18.37 10.28
C GLN A 428 6.33 19.65 11.02
N SER A 429 5.29 19.56 11.85
CA SER A 429 4.62 20.73 12.38
C SER A 429 5.32 21.39 13.56
N THR A 430 5.37 22.72 13.51
CA THR A 430 5.81 23.60 14.61
C THR A 430 4.76 23.78 15.73
N ALA A 431 3.59 23.16 15.60
CA ALA A 431 2.55 23.11 16.62
C ALA A 431 2.20 21.66 16.98
N ALA A 432 1.57 21.46 18.15
CA ALA A 432 1.05 20.15 18.52
C ALA A 432 -0.09 19.78 17.55
N ALA A 433 0.10 18.69 16.81
CA ALA A 433 -0.82 18.22 15.80
C ALA A 433 -1.62 17.01 16.31
N THR A 434 -2.93 17.03 16.12
CA THR A 434 -3.77 15.83 16.20
C THR A 434 -3.89 15.27 14.80
N VAL A 435 -3.34 14.08 14.58
CA VAL A 435 -3.40 13.34 13.32
C VAL A 435 -4.36 12.17 13.49
N THR A 436 -5.32 12.05 12.58
CA THR A 436 -6.24 10.91 12.50
C THR A 436 -6.36 10.49 11.05
N THR A 437 -6.17 9.20 10.75
CA THR A 437 -6.35 8.64 9.41
C THR A 437 -7.47 7.60 9.37
N GLY A 438 -7.58 6.86 8.28
CA GLY A 438 -8.81 6.27 7.77
C GLY A 438 -8.87 4.74 7.87
N ASP A 439 -9.49 4.11 6.87
CA ASP A 439 -9.63 2.64 6.75
C ASP A 439 -8.62 2.02 5.73
N GLY A 440 -7.88 2.85 4.99
CA GLY A 440 -6.90 2.38 4.00
C GLY A 440 -5.49 2.37 4.58
N ALA A 441 -4.54 1.70 3.91
CA ALA A 441 -3.15 1.69 4.37
C ALA A 441 -2.55 3.11 4.37
N ASP A 442 -2.39 3.65 5.56
CA ASP A 442 -1.93 5.02 5.79
C ASP A 442 -0.44 5.05 6.08
N THR A 443 0.24 6.14 5.69
CA THR A 443 1.66 6.34 5.98
C THR A 443 1.93 7.77 6.42
N ILE A 444 2.25 7.93 7.70
CA ILE A 444 2.47 9.23 8.31
C ILE A 444 3.93 9.37 8.70
N ASP A 445 4.59 10.36 8.10
CA ASP A 445 5.96 10.75 8.44
C ASP A 445 5.96 11.94 9.40
N MET A 446 6.48 11.69 10.61
CA MET A 446 6.66 12.64 11.70
C MET A 446 8.05 12.46 12.34
N ASP A 447 9.09 12.27 11.52
CA ASP A 447 10.42 11.87 12.01
C ASP A 447 11.40 13.01 12.34
N THR A 448 11.09 14.24 11.92
CA THR A 448 12.06 15.36 11.92
C THR A 448 11.64 16.50 12.86
N VAL A 449 10.38 16.95 12.81
CA VAL A 449 9.86 18.04 13.63
C VAL A 449 8.49 17.68 14.18
N VAL A 450 8.45 17.26 15.45
CA VAL A 450 7.21 17.04 16.20
C VAL A 450 7.18 17.92 17.43
N THR A 451 6.06 18.61 17.64
CA THR A 451 5.87 19.42 18.84
C THR A 451 5.22 18.62 19.95
N LYS A 452 5.74 18.73 21.17
CA LYS A 452 5.16 18.10 22.35
C LYS A 452 3.66 18.38 22.48
N GLY A 453 2.88 17.32 22.65
CA GLY A 453 1.43 17.36 22.76
C GLY A 453 0.72 16.83 21.52
N SER A 454 1.46 16.38 20.50
CA SER A 454 0.92 15.73 19.33
C SER A 454 0.39 14.32 19.63
N SER A 455 -0.53 13.85 18.80
CA SER A 455 -1.05 12.49 18.80
C SER A 455 -1.31 11.99 17.38
N VAL A 456 -1.26 10.67 17.20
CA VAL A 456 -1.58 9.97 15.96
C VAL A 456 -2.55 8.82 16.26
N ALA A 457 -3.57 8.66 15.42
CA ALA A 457 -4.45 7.49 15.39
C ALA A 457 -4.62 7.08 13.92
N LEU A 458 -4.14 5.90 13.51
CA LEU A 458 -4.07 5.54 12.09
C LEU A 458 -5.36 4.89 11.57
N GLY A 459 -6.10 4.18 12.43
CA GLY A 459 -7.45 3.74 12.09
C GLY A 459 -7.49 2.26 11.75
N LYS A 460 -7.94 1.89 10.54
CA LYS A 460 -7.81 0.51 10.06
C LYS A 460 -6.89 0.49 8.85
N GLY A 461 -6.30 -0.67 8.58
CA GLY A 461 -5.35 -0.84 7.49
C GLY A 461 -4.01 -1.29 8.04
N ASP A 462 -3.09 -1.69 7.17
CA ASP A 462 -1.72 -1.96 7.58
C ASP A 462 -0.94 -0.65 7.51
N ASP A 463 -0.90 0.08 8.61
CA ASP A 463 -0.46 1.47 8.64
C ASP A 463 1.03 1.62 9.02
N LYS A 464 1.64 2.73 8.61
CA LYS A 464 3.04 3.07 8.92
C LYS A 464 3.15 4.43 9.58
N LEU A 465 3.82 4.49 10.73
CA LEU A 465 4.16 5.73 11.41
C LEU A 465 5.68 5.86 11.58
N TYR A 466 6.27 6.84 10.90
CA TYR A 466 7.67 7.21 11.08
C TYR A 466 7.77 8.27 12.17
N VAL A 467 8.39 7.92 13.29
CA VAL A 467 8.53 8.81 14.45
C VAL A 467 9.96 9.34 14.60
N GLY A 468 10.94 8.66 14.01
CA GLY A 468 12.32 9.05 14.12
C GLY A 468 12.80 9.09 15.58
N ALA A 469 13.38 10.23 15.98
CA ALA A 469 13.82 10.48 17.36
C ALA A 469 12.75 11.21 18.21
N GLU A 470 11.54 11.41 17.68
CA GLU A 470 10.57 12.36 18.20
C GLU A 470 9.46 11.71 19.07
N LEU A 471 9.62 10.44 19.45
CA LEU A 471 8.58 9.67 20.16
C LEU A 471 8.09 10.34 21.45
N ALA A 472 8.99 11.01 22.19
CA ALA A 472 8.63 11.73 23.42
C ALA A 472 7.65 12.91 23.18
N ASN A 473 7.53 13.39 21.95
CA ASN A 473 6.62 14.49 21.58
C ASN A 473 5.21 14.00 21.25
N LEU A 474 5.03 12.70 20.94
CA LEU A 474 3.73 12.03 20.78
C LEU A 474 3.08 11.66 22.13
N ASN A 475 3.25 12.51 23.16
CA ASN A 475 2.83 12.23 24.53
C ASN A 475 1.31 12.34 24.77
N LYS A 476 0.51 12.42 23.71
CA LYS A 476 -0.95 12.28 23.73
C LYS A 476 -1.43 10.96 23.13
N GLY A 477 -0.55 10.13 22.59
CA GLY A 477 -0.86 8.81 22.05
C GLY A 477 -0.41 8.65 20.60
N ALA A 478 0.12 7.47 20.27
CA ALA A 478 0.34 6.96 18.95
C ALA A 478 -0.37 5.60 18.90
N ASP A 479 -1.44 5.54 18.13
CA ASP A 479 -2.30 4.36 18.01
C ASP A 479 -2.26 3.90 16.55
N GLY A 480 -1.83 2.66 16.29
CA GLY A 480 -1.89 2.06 14.95
C GLY A 480 -3.34 1.81 14.61
N GLY A 481 -3.93 0.79 15.20
CA GLY A 481 -5.38 0.59 15.18
C GLY A 481 -5.73 -0.84 14.85
N GLU A 482 -6.59 -1.07 13.86
CA GLU A 482 -6.87 -2.43 13.35
C GLU A 482 -6.02 -2.74 12.12
N GLY A 483 -5.10 -3.70 12.23
CA GLY A 483 -4.28 -4.13 11.10
C GLY A 483 -2.95 -4.70 11.57
N THR A 484 -1.97 -4.75 10.67
CA THR A 484 -0.56 -5.00 11.02
C THR A 484 0.20 -3.69 10.92
N ASP A 485 0.27 -2.97 12.04
CA ASP A 485 0.81 -1.61 12.02
C ASP A 485 2.30 -1.58 12.34
N ILE A 486 3.02 -0.68 11.66
CA ILE A 486 4.46 -0.46 11.81
C ILE A 486 4.73 0.90 12.45
N ILE A 487 5.50 0.91 13.54
CA ILE A 487 6.11 2.13 14.08
C ILE A 487 7.62 2.09 13.88
N ASN A 488 8.16 3.06 13.13
CA ASN A 488 9.59 3.24 12.97
C ASN A 488 10.14 4.24 14.01
N ILE A 489 11.08 3.76 14.83
CA ILE A 489 11.77 4.55 15.87
C ILE A 489 13.25 4.51 15.57
N THR A 490 13.89 5.66 15.35
CA THR A 490 15.32 5.74 14.98
C THR A 490 16.24 6.07 16.17
N ASP A 491 15.68 6.47 17.31
CA ASP A 491 16.43 6.64 18.56
C ASP A 491 15.85 5.74 19.66
N GLY A 492 16.47 4.58 19.86
CA GLY A 492 16.04 3.61 20.86
C GLY A 492 15.99 4.18 22.28
N THR A 493 16.77 5.22 22.59
CA THR A 493 16.73 5.85 23.93
C THR A 493 15.38 6.50 24.25
N THR A 494 14.55 6.74 23.22
CA THR A 494 13.21 7.28 23.37
C THR A 494 12.16 6.21 23.65
N LEU A 495 12.42 4.94 23.32
CA LEU A 495 11.57 3.80 23.69
C LEU A 495 11.86 3.39 25.13
N ASP A 496 11.30 4.16 26.08
CA ASP A 496 11.45 3.95 27.51
C ASP A 496 10.10 3.69 28.21
N ALA A 497 10.13 3.32 29.50
CA ALA A 497 8.92 3.04 30.29
C ALA A 497 7.97 4.25 30.46
N THR A 498 8.40 5.45 30.09
CA THR A 498 7.56 6.66 30.08
C THR A 498 6.82 6.76 28.76
N ASN A 499 7.55 6.67 27.65
CA ASN A 499 7.02 6.93 26.31
C ASN A 499 6.27 5.73 25.72
N SER A 500 6.69 4.50 26.04
CA SER A 500 6.01 3.26 25.64
C SER A 500 4.51 3.23 25.98
N LYS A 501 4.09 3.92 27.05
CA LYS A 501 2.68 4.02 27.46
C LYS A 501 1.80 4.78 26.49
N PHE A 502 2.41 5.53 25.56
CA PHE A 502 1.70 6.25 24.53
C PHE A 502 1.56 5.44 23.25
N ILE A 503 2.25 4.31 23.11
CA ILE A 503 2.17 3.43 21.94
C ILE A 503 1.11 2.35 22.20
N THR A 504 0.12 2.25 21.31
CA THR A 504 -0.91 1.20 21.34
C THR A 504 -1.13 0.64 19.94
N ASN A 505 -1.59 -0.62 19.88
CA ASN A 505 -2.01 -1.29 18.63
C ASN A 505 -0.98 -1.16 17.50
N PHE A 506 0.29 -1.46 17.80
CA PHE A 506 1.34 -1.64 16.80
C PHE A 506 1.90 -3.05 16.96
N GLU A 507 1.89 -3.81 15.87
CA GLU A 507 2.37 -5.19 15.84
C GLU A 507 3.88 -5.24 15.52
N THR A 508 4.39 -4.24 14.82
CA THR A 508 5.77 -4.22 14.32
C THR A 508 6.55 -3.02 14.85
N LEU A 509 7.64 -3.30 15.54
CA LEU A 509 8.70 -2.32 15.80
C LEU A 509 9.72 -2.39 14.67
N ASP A 510 9.83 -1.29 13.93
CA ASP A 510 10.89 -1.11 12.95
C ASP A 510 11.98 -0.18 13.52
N VAL A 511 13.23 -0.58 13.39
CA VAL A 511 14.40 0.17 13.90
C VAL A 511 15.37 0.61 12.80
N SER A 512 14.98 0.49 11.53
CA SER A 512 15.79 0.94 10.40
C SER A 512 16.06 2.43 10.46
N GLY A 513 17.21 2.87 9.94
CA GLY A 513 17.73 4.21 10.20
C GLY A 513 18.16 4.46 11.66
N GLY A 514 18.03 3.46 12.54
CA GLY A 514 18.08 3.66 13.98
C GLY A 514 19.45 3.48 14.65
N LYS A 515 19.47 3.75 15.97
CA LYS A 515 20.61 3.54 16.87
C LYS A 515 20.16 3.43 18.34
N GLY A 516 21.05 2.92 19.19
CA GLY A 516 20.85 2.92 20.64
C GLY A 516 20.13 1.66 21.16
N ASN A 517 19.60 1.76 22.39
CA ASN A 517 19.04 0.62 23.09
C ASN A 517 17.52 0.57 22.91
N TYR A 518 16.96 -0.53 22.44
CA TYR A 518 15.52 -0.75 22.30
C TYR A 518 15.06 -1.78 23.32
N ASP A 519 14.27 -1.37 24.31
CA ASP A 519 13.66 -2.31 25.25
C ASP A 519 12.42 -2.96 24.63
N VAL A 520 12.62 -4.13 24.01
CA VAL A 520 11.58 -4.84 23.25
C VAL A 520 10.50 -5.44 24.15
N SER A 521 10.62 -5.31 25.47
CA SER A 521 9.61 -5.76 26.43
C SER A 521 8.51 -4.72 26.75
N LEU A 522 8.64 -3.49 26.25
CA LEU A 522 7.77 -2.38 26.67
C LEU A 522 6.40 -2.31 25.98
N ASN A 523 6.23 -2.94 24.82
CA ASN A 523 4.99 -2.86 24.03
C ASN A 523 4.53 -4.17 23.38
N ASN A 524 5.14 -5.31 23.72
CA ASN A 524 4.79 -6.64 23.19
C ASN A 524 4.63 -6.69 21.65
N PHE A 525 5.51 -6.01 20.92
CA PHE A 525 5.55 -6.10 19.45
C PHE A 525 5.67 -7.56 19.03
N ALA A 526 4.82 -7.99 18.10
CA ALA A 526 4.87 -9.34 17.53
C ALA A 526 6.09 -9.50 16.63
N THR A 527 6.46 -8.43 15.93
CA THR A 527 7.58 -8.37 14.98
C THR A 527 8.55 -7.29 15.40
N VAL A 528 9.85 -7.61 15.35
CA VAL A 528 10.94 -6.63 15.40
C VAL A 528 11.74 -6.76 14.12
N GLN A 529 12.01 -5.64 13.45
CA GLN A 529 12.62 -5.67 12.13
C GLN A 529 13.60 -4.52 11.83
N ILE A 530 14.43 -4.77 10.82
CA ILE A 530 15.21 -3.80 10.05
C ILE A 530 14.82 -4.01 8.56
N ASP A 531 13.97 -3.16 8.03
CA ASP A 531 13.55 -3.16 6.63
C ASP A 531 14.26 -2.03 5.85
N GLU A 532 14.94 -2.35 4.75
CA GLU A 532 15.61 -1.35 3.90
C GLU A 532 14.63 -0.32 3.32
N ALA A 533 13.40 -0.76 2.98
CA ALA A 533 12.37 0.11 2.43
C ALA A 533 11.83 1.13 3.46
N ILE A 534 12.17 0.95 4.75
CA ILE A 534 11.80 1.84 5.84
C ILE A 534 13.07 2.49 6.35
N ASN A 535 13.42 3.72 5.96
CA ASN A 535 14.61 4.44 6.48
C ASN A 535 16.00 3.76 6.29
N GLY A 536 16.09 2.57 5.68
CA GLY A 536 17.34 1.96 5.22
C GLY A 536 18.31 1.56 6.34
N VAL A 537 19.60 1.74 6.05
CA VAL A 537 20.74 1.32 6.90
C VAL A 537 20.66 1.90 8.32
N LEU A 538 21.15 1.14 9.31
CA LEU A 538 21.23 1.65 10.68
C LEU A 538 22.16 2.87 10.77
N ALA A 539 21.75 3.89 11.53
CA ALA A 539 22.57 5.09 11.75
C ALA A 539 23.65 4.90 12.83
N GLY A 540 23.59 3.83 13.61
CA GLY A 540 24.58 3.47 14.62
C GLY A 540 24.33 2.07 15.19
N ALA A 541 25.15 1.68 16.17
CA ALA A 541 24.95 0.40 16.86
C ALA A 541 23.58 0.33 17.54
N VAL A 542 22.95 -0.84 17.45
CA VAL A 542 21.64 -1.16 18.04
C VAL A 542 21.77 -2.26 19.07
N ASP A 543 21.07 -2.12 20.20
CA ASP A 543 21.03 -3.12 21.28
C ASP A 543 19.58 -3.39 21.70
N PHE A 544 19.05 -4.57 21.34
CA PHE A 544 17.74 -5.04 21.74
C PHE A 544 17.79 -5.55 23.19
N LYS A 545 17.29 -4.76 24.13
CA LYS A 545 17.26 -5.04 25.56
C LYS A 545 16.01 -5.80 25.98
N ASN A 546 16.17 -6.61 27.02
CA ASN A 546 15.10 -7.41 27.62
C ASN A 546 14.40 -8.30 26.59
N ALA A 547 15.16 -8.83 25.63
CA ALA A 547 14.65 -9.79 24.67
C ALA A 547 14.06 -11.00 25.41
N PRO A 548 12.90 -11.53 24.96
CA PRO A 548 12.32 -12.76 25.50
C PRO A 548 13.20 -13.98 25.18
N ASP A 549 12.94 -15.09 25.87
CA ASP A 549 13.70 -16.35 25.71
C ASP A 549 13.68 -16.87 24.27
N SER A 550 12.62 -16.56 23.51
CA SER A 550 12.57 -16.76 22.06
C SER A 550 12.42 -15.40 21.38
N PHE A 551 13.50 -14.90 20.80
CA PHE A 551 13.53 -13.61 20.12
C PHE A 551 13.84 -13.79 18.64
N THR A 552 13.04 -13.13 17.79
CA THR A 552 13.22 -13.12 16.34
C THR A 552 13.53 -11.71 15.88
N LEU A 553 14.61 -11.54 15.11
CA LEU A 553 14.92 -10.33 14.38
C LEU A 553 14.72 -10.58 12.89
N ASN A 554 13.91 -9.75 12.25
CA ASN A 554 13.69 -9.80 10.80
C ASN A 554 14.54 -8.73 10.11
N ILE A 555 15.16 -9.07 8.99
CA ILE A 555 15.90 -8.13 8.14
C ILE A 555 15.40 -8.30 6.72
N ALA A 556 15.04 -7.21 6.04
CA ALA A 556 14.53 -7.24 4.68
C ALA A 556 15.25 -6.23 3.78
N SER A 557 15.51 -6.60 2.52
CA SER A 557 16.00 -5.68 1.49
C SER A 557 14.83 -5.03 0.73
N GLU A 558 15.08 -3.91 0.06
CA GLU A 558 14.08 -3.24 -0.77
C GLU A 558 14.06 -3.85 -2.17
N ALA A 559 12.87 -4.14 -2.68
CA ALA A 559 12.69 -4.68 -4.03
C ALA A 559 13.04 -3.65 -5.11
N GLY A 560 13.66 -4.08 -6.21
CA GLY A 560 13.80 -3.26 -7.42
C GLY A 560 14.91 -2.21 -7.38
N THR A 561 15.82 -2.26 -6.40
CA THR A 561 16.91 -1.26 -6.25
C THR A 561 18.12 -1.52 -7.15
N GLY A 562 18.31 -2.76 -7.60
CA GLY A 562 19.53 -3.19 -8.30
C GLY A 562 20.79 -3.14 -7.45
N ALA A 563 20.63 -3.18 -6.12
CA ALA A 563 21.70 -3.13 -5.14
C ALA A 563 21.49 -4.17 -4.02
N ASP A 564 22.56 -4.45 -3.29
CA ASP A 564 22.53 -5.29 -2.09
C ASP A 564 22.32 -4.42 -0.84
N PHE A 565 21.68 -4.99 0.19
CA PHE A 565 21.43 -4.32 1.45
C PHE A 565 22.50 -4.63 2.48
N ALA A 566 23.28 -3.62 2.88
CA ALA A 566 24.21 -3.72 4.00
C ALA A 566 23.67 -2.98 5.22
N VAL A 567 23.35 -3.70 6.29
CA VAL A 567 22.79 -3.13 7.54
C VAL A 567 23.72 -2.10 8.19
N GLY A 568 25.03 -2.24 7.97
CA GLY A 568 26.04 -1.18 8.18
C GLY A 568 26.57 -1.02 9.61
N ASN A 569 25.79 -1.35 10.64
CA ASN A 569 26.22 -1.27 12.05
C ASN A 569 26.03 -2.58 12.82
N THR A 570 26.69 -2.68 13.98
CA THR A 570 26.61 -3.85 14.85
C THR A 570 25.25 -3.94 15.55
N ILE A 571 24.73 -5.16 15.65
CA ILE A 571 23.51 -5.49 16.37
C ILE A 571 23.87 -6.27 17.64
N THR A 572 23.27 -5.93 18.77
CA THR A 572 23.36 -6.69 20.03
C THR A 572 21.97 -7.10 20.48
N VAL A 573 21.82 -8.32 20.99
CA VAL A 573 20.60 -8.80 21.64
C VAL A 573 20.94 -9.19 23.08
N THR A 574 20.27 -8.54 24.03
CA THR A 574 20.42 -8.78 25.47
C THR A 574 19.10 -9.30 26.04
N GLY A 575 19.10 -10.55 26.50
CA GLY A 575 17.94 -11.16 27.15
C GLY A 575 17.55 -10.54 28.46
N LYS A 576 16.27 -10.70 28.82
CA LYS A 576 15.70 -10.21 30.09
C LYS A 576 16.18 -11.01 31.30
N ASP A 577 16.20 -12.33 31.17
CA ASP A 577 16.52 -13.27 32.24
C ASP A 577 17.10 -14.55 31.64
N TYR A 578 18.15 -14.42 30.82
CA TYR A 578 18.93 -15.57 30.35
C TYR A 578 19.72 -16.16 31.55
N THR A 579 19.01 -16.69 32.54
CA THR A 579 19.57 -17.40 33.69
C THR A 579 19.57 -18.89 33.38
N GLY A 580 20.31 -19.23 32.31
CA GLY A 580 20.39 -20.57 31.73
C GLY A 580 20.38 -21.69 32.76
N ALA A 581 19.34 -22.53 32.68
CA ALA A 581 19.28 -23.81 33.35
C ALA A 581 19.39 -24.93 32.30
N THR A 582 20.62 -25.42 32.14
CA THR A 582 21.06 -26.51 31.27
C THR A 582 20.04 -27.64 30.99
N ALA A 583 20.14 -28.16 29.77
CA ALA A 583 19.94 -29.54 29.34
C ALA A 583 18.54 -30.20 29.39
N THR A 584 17.43 -29.55 29.80
CA THR A 584 16.05 -30.06 29.49
C THR A 584 14.84 -29.17 29.83
N ALA A 585 14.96 -27.88 30.20
CA ALA A 585 13.78 -27.01 30.30
C ALA A 585 14.16 -25.52 30.20
N ASP A 586 13.53 -24.84 29.24
CA ASP A 586 13.63 -23.41 28.89
C ASP A 586 14.95 -22.98 28.21
N ALA A 587 15.22 -23.50 27.00
CA ALA A 587 16.41 -23.11 26.23
C ALA A 587 16.18 -21.82 25.43
N GLU A 588 17.07 -20.85 25.63
CA GLU A 588 17.04 -19.55 24.97
C GLU A 588 17.37 -19.68 23.47
N THR A 589 16.51 -19.11 22.63
CA THR A 589 16.59 -19.17 21.17
C THR A 589 16.63 -17.78 20.56
N PHE A 590 17.65 -17.53 19.74
CA PHE A 590 17.68 -16.38 18.84
C PHE A 590 17.45 -16.83 17.40
N THR A 591 16.50 -16.19 16.72
CA THR A 591 16.22 -16.40 15.28
C THR A 591 16.54 -15.13 14.51
N LEU A 592 17.44 -15.25 13.52
CA LEU A 592 17.62 -14.23 12.49
C LEU A 592 16.83 -14.67 11.26
N VAL A 593 15.87 -13.86 10.84
CA VAL A 593 15.14 -14.03 9.59
C VAL A 593 15.65 -12.99 8.60
N ALA A 594 16.05 -13.41 7.41
CA ALA A 594 16.37 -12.55 6.29
C ALA A 594 15.35 -12.78 5.17
N THR A 595 14.77 -11.70 4.65
CA THR A 595 13.89 -11.73 3.46
C THR A 595 14.53 -10.88 2.37
N ILE A 596 15.06 -11.57 1.37
CA ILE A 596 15.76 -10.96 0.24
C ILE A 596 14.75 -10.67 -0.87
N HIS A 597 14.75 -9.44 -1.35
CA HIS A 597 13.90 -8.99 -2.42
C HIS A 597 14.73 -8.58 -3.63
N ASP A 598 14.59 -9.36 -4.70
CA ASP A 598 15.03 -9.02 -6.05
C ASP A 598 13.79 -8.77 -6.93
N GLY A 599 13.85 -7.81 -7.83
CA GLY A 599 12.67 -7.38 -8.59
C GLY A 599 12.94 -6.27 -9.59
N ASP A 600 14.21 -6.06 -9.97
CA ASP A 600 14.59 -5.03 -10.93
C ASP A 600 14.72 -5.56 -12.37
N GLU A 601 14.49 -6.85 -12.58
CA GLU A 601 14.45 -7.54 -13.88
C GLU A 601 15.79 -7.47 -14.65
N ASN A 602 16.94 -7.52 -13.96
CA ASN A 602 18.26 -7.25 -14.55
C ASN A 602 19.16 -8.49 -14.81
N ASN A 603 18.72 -9.71 -14.48
CA ASN A 603 19.49 -10.97 -14.56
C ASN A 603 20.68 -11.09 -13.59
N ALA A 604 20.75 -10.28 -12.54
CA ALA A 604 21.75 -10.35 -11.49
C ALA A 604 21.08 -10.53 -10.13
N ALA A 605 21.62 -11.40 -9.29
CA ALA A 605 21.13 -11.58 -7.92
C ALA A 605 21.39 -10.33 -7.09
N ASN A 606 20.36 -9.52 -6.90
CA ASN A 606 20.37 -8.31 -6.07
C ASN A 606 19.58 -8.50 -4.77
N GLY A 607 19.56 -7.48 -3.92
CA GLY A 607 18.91 -7.54 -2.62
C GLY A 607 19.64 -8.41 -1.60
N ASN A 608 20.85 -8.91 -1.89
CA ASN A 608 21.59 -9.73 -0.92
C ASN A 608 21.77 -8.95 0.39
N ILE A 609 21.66 -9.64 1.52
CA ILE A 609 21.69 -8.99 2.84
C ILE A 609 23.05 -9.26 3.50
N ASP A 610 23.77 -8.19 3.83
CA ASP A 610 24.87 -8.20 4.80
C ASP A 610 24.36 -7.69 6.16
N ALA A 611 24.08 -8.64 7.06
CA ALA A 611 23.59 -8.36 8.41
C ALA A 611 24.69 -7.87 9.37
N ASN A 612 25.94 -7.77 8.89
CA ASN A 612 27.10 -7.34 9.66
C ASN A 612 27.32 -8.24 10.91
N THR A 613 27.78 -7.67 12.01
CA THR A 613 28.05 -8.37 13.26
C THR A 613 26.83 -8.39 14.16
N ILE A 614 26.37 -9.59 14.53
CA ILE A 614 25.26 -9.80 15.46
C ILE A 614 25.80 -10.49 16.72
N THR A 615 25.72 -9.81 17.86
CA THR A 615 26.11 -10.37 19.17
C THR A 615 24.88 -10.77 19.96
N VAL A 616 24.76 -12.05 20.30
CA VAL A 616 23.68 -12.60 21.11
C VAL A 616 24.27 -13.35 22.30
N ALA A 617 24.14 -12.79 23.51
CA ALA A 617 24.74 -13.40 24.71
C ALA A 617 23.81 -14.45 25.30
N ASN A 618 24.35 -15.53 25.86
CA ASN A 618 23.61 -16.55 26.63
C ASN A 618 22.36 -17.13 25.90
N VAL A 619 22.51 -17.47 24.62
CA VAL A 619 21.53 -18.26 23.87
C VAL A 619 22.12 -19.63 23.53
N GLU A 620 21.35 -20.70 23.72
CA GLU A 620 21.75 -22.08 23.46
C GLU A 620 21.37 -22.51 22.04
N HIS A 621 20.30 -21.95 21.49
CA HIS A 621 19.82 -22.25 20.14
C HIS A 621 19.92 -21.03 19.22
N LEU A 622 20.70 -21.15 18.15
CA LEU A 622 20.77 -20.18 17.08
C LEU A 622 20.01 -20.71 15.87
N VAL A 623 19.12 -19.90 15.31
CA VAL A 623 18.40 -20.19 14.06
C VAL A 623 18.67 -19.08 13.06
N ILE A 624 19.08 -19.46 11.86
CA ILE A 624 19.21 -18.56 10.71
C ILE A 624 18.20 -19.02 9.65
N ASP A 625 17.33 -18.12 9.23
CA ASP A 625 16.24 -18.38 8.28
C ASP A 625 16.32 -17.38 7.13
N ALA A 626 16.88 -17.80 5.99
CA ALA A 626 17.12 -16.92 4.86
C ALA A 626 16.19 -17.27 3.69
N ASN A 627 15.32 -16.35 3.33
CA ASN A 627 14.29 -16.55 2.33
C ASN A 627 14.38 -15.51 1.22
N VAL A 628 14.01 -15.88 -0.01
CA VAL A 628 13.78 -14.94 -1.11
C VAL A 628 12.29 -14.61 -1.18
N GLY A 629 11.94 -13.36 -0.90
CA GLY A 629 10.56 -12.87 -0.95
C GLY A 629 10.10 -12.55 -2.37
N THR A 630 10.97 -11.96 -3.17
CA THR A 630 10.74 -11.72 -4.61
C THR A 630 11.99 -12.11 -5.39
N LEU A 631 11.80 -12.84 -6.49
CA LEU A 631 12.87 -13.23 -7.39
C LEU A 631 12.97 -12.24 -8.54
N ASP A 632 14.16 -12.20 -9.13
CA ASP A 632 14.40 -11.55 -10.41
C ASP A 632 13.45 -12.07 -11.49
N GLY A 633 12.62 -11.17 -12.03
CA GLY A 633 11.70 -11.41 -13.13
C GLY A 633 12.36 -11.42 -14.52
N GLY A 634 13.70 -11.32 -14.59
CA GLY A 634 14.51 -11.33 -15.79
C GLY A 634 14.41 -12.61 -16.64
N THR A 635 15.12 -12.65 -17.76
CA THR A 635 15.01 -13.79 -18.72
C THR A 635 15.57 -15.09 -18.18
N ASP A 636 16.44 -15.02 -17.19
CA ASP A 636 17.27 -16.14 -16.75
C ASP A 636 16.69 -16.86 -15.51
N ALA A 637 15.58 -16.34 -14.96
CA ALA A 637 14.83 -16.92 -13.83
C ALA A 637 15.76 -17.47 -12.74
N LEU A 638 16.54 -16.59 -12.13
CA LEU A 638 17.56 -16.93 -11.13
C LEU A 638 16.97 -17.81 -10.02
N ALA A 639 17.74 -18.80 -9.58
CA ALA A 639 17.35 -19.63 -8.45
C ALA A 639 17.52 -18.85 -7.14
N ALA A 640 16.68 -19.12 -6.14
CA ALA A 640 16.78 -18.51 -4.82
C ALA A 640 18.15 -18.73 -4.15
N SER A 641 18.82 -19.84 -4.47
CA SER A 641 20.18 -20.17 -4.01
C SER A 641 21.25 -19.18 -4.51
N GLU A 642 20.99 -18.39 -5.54
CA GLU A 642 21.93 -17.33 -5.99
C GLU A 642 21.89 -16.09 -5.09
N HIS A 643 20.85 -15.95 -4.26
CA HIS A 643 20.71 -14.85 -3.32
C HIS A 643 21.24 -15.25 -1.95
N LYS A 644 21.81 -14.30 -1.21
CA LYS A 644 22.62 -14.64 -0.02
C LYS A 644 22.41 -13.72 1.17
N LEU A 645 22.31 -14.32 2.35
CA LEU A 645 22.51 -13.69 3.64
C LEU A 645 23.97 -13.90 4.09
N THR A 646 24.68 -12.81 4.39
CA THR A 646 25.99 -12.83 5.04
C THR A 646 25.87 -12.29 6.47
N ALA A 647 26.45 -12.97 7.46
CA ALA A 647 26.44 -12.50 8.85
C ALA A 647 27.68 -12.94 9.63
N SER A 648 28.12 -12.10 10.58
CA SER A 648 29.13 -12.45 11.58
C SER A 648 28.50 -12.59 12.96
N VAL A 649 28.11 -13.81 13.33
CA VAL A 649 27.37 -14.08 14.58
C VAL A 649 28.31 -14.39 15.75
N VAL A 650 28.15 -13.67 16.86
CA VAL A 650 28.85 -13.90 18.13
C VAL A 650 27.84 -14.40 19.16
N ALA A 651 27.85 -15.70 19.44
CA ALA A 651 26.97 -16.34 20.43
C ALA A 651 27.78 -17.23 21.37
N ASP A 652 28.13 -16.76 22.55
CA ASP A 652 29.15 -17.40 23.41
C ASP A 652 28.69 -18.70 24.11
N LYS A 653 27.37 -18.96 24.13
CA LYS A 653 26.74 -20.15 24.73
C LYS A 653 26.01 -21.06 23.76
N ALA A 654 25.96 -20.72 22.48
CA ALA A 654 25.20 -21.51 21.50
C ALA A 654 25.70 -22.96 21.48
N GLU A 655 24.79 -23.92 21.63
CA GLU A 655 25.03 -25.36 21.58
C GLU A 655 24.64 -25.94 20.21
N THR A 656 23.65 -25.32 19.55
CA THR A 656 23.16 -25.72 18.24
C THR A 656 22.99 -24.53 17.30
N LEU A 657 23.27 -24.76 16.01
CA LEU A 657 22.95 -23.86 14.92
C LEU A 657 21.99 -24.56 13.95
N THR A 658 20.84 -23.95 13.68
CA THR A 658 19.89 -24.40 12.65
C THR A 658 19.89 -23.41 11.51
N ILE A 659 19.94 -23.91 10.27
CA ILE A 659 19.85 -23.10 9.05
C ILE A 659 18.69 -23.61 8.22
N LYS A 660 17.84 -22.70 7.74
CA LYS A 660 16.67 -23.01 6.91
C LYS A 660 16.38 -21.88 5.91
N GLY A 661 15.45 -22.14 5.00
CA GLY A 661 15.01 -21.22 3.96
C GLY A 661 15.53 -21.61 2.58
N ASP A 662 15.29 -20.78 1.58
CA ASP A 662 15.66 -21.04 0.18
C ASP A 662 16.81 -20.17 -0.35
N ALA A 663 17.17 -19.10 0.36
CA ALA A 663 18.35 -18.31 0.08
C ALA A 663 19.61 -18.94 0.67
N SER A 664 20.76 -18.63 0.08
CA SER A 664 22.07 -19.06 0.58
C SER A 664 22.46 -18.33 1.88
N VAL A 665 23.21 -19.02 2.74
CA VAL A 665 23.71 -18.49 4.01
C VAL A 665 25.23 -18.59 4.06
N ASP A 666 25.88 -17.46 4.32
CA ASP A 666 27.34 -17.36 4.43
C ASP A 666 27.76 -16.83 5.81
N LEU A 667 28.32 -17.74 6.60
CA LEU A 667 28.87 -17.49 7.93
C LEU A 667 30.39 -17.63 7.96
N SER A 668 31.07 -17.59 6.81
CA SER A 668 32.53 -17.79 6.73
C SER A 668 33.33 -16.71 7.48
N GLY A 669 32.68 -15.60 7.84
CA GLY A 669 33.26 -14.53 8.64
C GLY A 669 33.45 -14.87 10.12
N VAL A 670 32.96 -16.02 10.60
CA VAL A 670 33.10 -16.47 11.99
C VAL A 670 33.72 -17.85 12.02
N THR A 671 34.80 -18.02 12.80
CA THR A 671 35.50 -19.30 12.91
C THR A 671 35.10 -20.15 14.13
N THR A 672 34.34 -19.55 15.05
CA THR A 672 33.85 -20.16 16.29
C THR A 672 32.51 -19.55 16.69
N ILE A 673 31.54 -20.40 17.02
CA ILE A 673 30.26 -19.97 17.60
C ILE A 673 30.05 -20.78 18.88
N GLY A 674 30.18 -20.10 20.01
CA GLY A 674 29.91 -20.64 21.35
C GLY A 674 30.53 -22.00 21.61
N VAL A 675 29.68 -22.94 21.99
CA VAL A 675 29.99 -24.35 22.22
C VAL A 675 29.21 -25.23 21.24
N VAL A 676 28.94 -24.72 20.03
CA VAL A 676 28.15 -25.43 19.01
C VAL A 676 28.75 -26.81 18.78
N SER A 677 27.91 -27.83 18.93
CA SER A 677 28.23 -29.24 18.71
C SER A 677 27.34 -29.89 17.66
N LYS A 678 26.31 -29.17 17.18
CA LYS A 678 25.42 -29.60 16.11
C LYS A 678 25.09 -28.43 15.20
N VAL A 679 25.24 -28.65 13.90
CA VAL A 679 24.67 -27.82 12.83
C VAL A 679 23.60 -28.64 12.11
N ASP A 680 22.44 -28.04 11.90
CA ASP A 680 21.32 -28.65 11.19
C ASP A 680 20.82 -27.71 10.09
N ALA A 681 21.29 -27.93 8.87
CA ALA A 681 20.92 -27.21 7.66
C ALA A 681 19.94 -28.00 6.78
N THR A 682 19.39 -29.11 7.28
CA THR A 682 18.55 -30.03 6.49
C THR A 682 17.24 -29.44 5.99
N ALA A 683 16.85 -28.26 6.48
CA ALA A 683 15.69 -27.50 6.03
C ALA A 683 16.06 -26.32 5.11
N SER A 684 17.33 -26.20 4.72
CA SER A 684 17.83 -25.20 3.77
C SER A 684 17.86 -25.77 2.35
N LYS A 685 17.44 -24.97 1.38
CA LYS A 685 17.60 -25.26 -0.06
C LYS A 685 18.67 -24.40 -0.72
N GLY A 686 19.07 -23.31 -0.07
CA GLY A 686 20.20 -22.48 -0.50
C GLY A 686 21.53 -23.07 -0.05
N ASN A 687 22.61 -22.58 -0.66
CA ASN A 687 23.98 -22.98 -0.35
C ASN A 687 24.36 -22.56 1.08
N VAL A 688 25.12 -23.39 1.81
CA VAL A 688 25.57 -23.06 3.16
C VAL A 688 27.08 -22.99 3.24
N THR A 689 27.63 -21.85 3.66
CA THR A 689 29.08 -21.69 3.89
C THR A 689 29.39 -21.47 5.36
N ILE A 690 30.19 -22.36 5.96
CA ILE A 690 30.61 -22.30 7.37
C ILE A 690 32.11 -22.60 7.48
N ASP A 691 32.81 -21.84 8.32
CA ASP A 691 34.19 -22.12 8.71
C ASP A 691 34.25 -22.38 10.22
N PHE A 692 34.42 -23.63 10.66
CA PHE A 692 34.58 -23.99 12.08
C PHE A 692 35.99 -24.49 12.41
N SER A 693 36.99 -24.04 11.63
CA SER A 693 38.38 -24.42 11.83
C SER A 693 38.95 -24.10 13.21
N THR A 694 38.35 -23.16 13.96
CA THR A 694 38.74 -22.84 15.35
C THR A 694 37.73 -23.28 16.40
N GLN A 695 36.71 -24.07 16.03
CA GLN A 695 35.71 -24.57 16.97
C GLN A 695 36.32 -25.58 17.95
N ASP A 696 35.98 -25.44 19.24
CA ASP A 696 36.59 -26.24 20.31
C ASP A 696 35.83 -27.54 20.64
N ASN A 697 34.70 -27.77 19.99
CA ASN A 697 33.90 -28.99 20.09
C ASN A 697 33.90 -29.76 18.76
N SER A 698 33.73 -31.08 18.85
CA SER A 698 33.33 -31.90 17.70
C SER A 698 31.93 -31.47 17.25
N VAL A 699 31.76 -31.29 15.95
CA VAL A 699 30.51 -30.83 15.35
C VAL A 699 29.88 -31.95 14.54
N ALA A 700 28.60 -32.22 14.83
CA ALA A 700 27.73 -32.98 13.96
C ALA A 700 27.10 -32.03 12.92
N TYR A 701 27.65 -32.01 11.72
CA TYR A 701 27.13 -31.22 10.60
C TYR A 701 26.14 -32.05 9.78
N ASN A 702 24.90 -31.58 9.66
CA ASN A 702 23.94 -32.06 8.67
C ASN A 702 23.65 -30.92 7.69
N GLY A 703 24.02 -31.12 6.43
CA GLY A 703 24.01 -30.12 5.37
C GLY A 703 22.66 -29.88 4.72
N SER A 704 22.69 -29.01 3.71
CA SER A 704 21.53 -28.50 2.98
C SER A 704 21.20 -29.30 1.71
N GLU A 705 20.15 -28.94 0.98
CA GLU A 705 19.94 -29.45 -0.39
C GLU A 705 20.76 -28.67 -1.44
N GLY A 706 21.32 -27.52 -1.06
CA GLY A 706 22.19 -26.69 -1.91
C GLY A 706 23.66 -27.09 -1.79
N VAL A 707 24.55 -26.33 -2.42
CA VAL A 707 25.99 -26.61 -2.37
C VAL A 707 26.58 -26.08 -1.05
N ASP A 708 27.07 -26.99 -0.23
CA ASP A 708 27.67 -26.66 1.06
C ASP A 708 29.18 -26.48 0.96
N THR A 709 29.71 -25.49 1.68
CA THR A 709 31.15 -25.31 1.92
C THR A 709 31.41 -25.30 3.42
N TYR A 710 31.91 -26.41 3.95
CA TYR A 710 32.13 -26.61 5.38
C TYR A 710 33.62 -26.81 5.70
N LYS A 711 34.16 -26.03 6.65
CA LYS A 711 35.47 -26.33 7.26
C LYS A 711 35.28 -26.86 8.67
N GLY A 712 35.72 -28.09 8.90
CA GLY A 712 35.60 -28.78 10.17
C GLY A 712 36.57 -28.33 11.24
N SER A 713 36.26 -28.70 12.48
CA SER A 713 37.10 -28.53 13.65
C SER A 713 38.24 -29.55 13.69
N GLU A 714 39.25 -29.34 14.54
CA GLU A 714 40.28 -30.37 14.83
C GLU A 714 39.80 -31.44 15.84
N LYS A 715 38.51 -31.45 16.21
CA LYS A 715 37.98 -32.23 17.34
C LYS A 715 37.26 -33.52 16.92
N GLY A 716 37.26 -33.87 15.63
CA GLY A 716 36.68 -35.11 15.12
C GLY A 716 35.20 -34.96 14.82
N ASP A 717 34.89 -34.26 13.76
CA ASP A 717 33.53 -33.93 13.32
C ASP A 717 32.84 -35.14 12.67
N VAL A 718 31.51 -35.12 12.68
CA VAL A 718 30.66 -36.06 11.94
C VAL A 718 29.87 -35.25 10.92
N ILE A 719 30.13 -35.49 9.64
CA ILE A 719 29.74 -34.58 8.56
C ILE A 719 28.87 -35.35 7.58
N TYR A 720 27.66 -34.88 7.36
CA TYR A 720 26.75 -35.31 6.31
C TYR A 720 26.33 -34.07 5.55
N THR A 721 26.64 -33.95 4.26
CA THR A 721 26.35 -32.72 3.50
C THR A 721 25.04 -32.79 2.69
N ALA A 722 24.45 -33.98 2.57
CA ALA A 722 23.22 -34.25 1.83
C ALA A 722 23.40 -34.14 0.30
N GLN A 723 22.62 -33.32 -0.40
CA GLN A 723 22.69 -33.19 -1.86
C GLN A 723 23.48 -31.95 -2.22
N GLY A 724 24.18 -31.96 -3.35
CA GLY A 724 24.95 -30.81 -3.82
C GLY A 724 26.37 -31.24 -4.19
N ALA A 725 27.10 -30.39 -4.90
CA ALA A 725 28.52 -30.64 -5.17
C ALA A 725 29.36 -30.09 -4.01
N ASP A 726 29.25 -30.71 -2.83
CA ASP A 726 29.69 -30.09 -1.58
C ASP A 726 31.21 -30.07 -1.42
N VAL A 727 31.74 -29.07 -0.71
CA VAL A 727 33.17 -28.95 -0.41
C VAL A 727 33.40 -28.96 1.09
N VAL A 728 34.06 -30.03 1.56
CA VAL A 728 34.40 -30.22 2.97
C VAL A 728 35.89 -30.17 3.17
N THR A 729 36.36 -29.23 3.99
CA THR A 729 37.76 -29.20 4.47
C THR A 729 37.82 -29.77 5.89
N LEU A 730 38.45 -30.92 6.05
CA LEU A 730 38.60 -31.56 7.35
C LEU A 730 39.67 -30.89 8.23
N GLY A 731 39.57 -31.10 9.54
CA GLY A 731 40.53 -30.58 10.51
C GLY A 731 41.88 -31.29 10.38
N ALA A 732 42.98 -30.55 10.35
CA ALA A 732 44.30 -31.18 10.24
C ALA A 732 44.63 -32.01 11.50
N ALA A 733 45.15 -33.23 11.32
CA ALA A 733 45.78 -34.11 12.32
C ALA A 733 45.33 -33.93 13.79
N GLY A 734 44.02 -34.04 14.02
CA GLY A 734 43.37 -33.96 15.33
C GLY A 734 42.76 -35.29 15.76
N ALA A 735 41.51 -35.25 16.23
CA ALA A 735 40.69 -36.46 16.33
C ALA A 735 40.14 -36.86 14.95
N ARG A 736 39.67 -38.11 14.82
CA ARG A 736 39.11 -38.65 13.56
C ARG A 736 37.88 -37.87 13.15
N ASP A 737 37.88 -37.32 11.94
CA ASP A 737 36.66 -36.86 11.28
C ASP A 737 35.97 -38.03 10.57
N THR A 738 34.64 -37.97 10.45
CA THR A 738 33.83 -38.97 9.74
C THR A 738 32.91 -38.27 8.75
N PHE A 739 33.14 -38.47 7.46
CA PHE A 739 32.24 -38.05 6.40
C PHE A 739 31.23 -39.18 6.13
N VAL A 740 29.95 -38.88 6.18
CA VAL A 740 28.85 -39.87 6.15
C VAL A 740 28.06 -39.73 4.87
N LEU A 741 27.85 -40.83 4.17
CA LEU A 741 26.92 -40.94 3.05
C LEU A 741 25.68 -41.73 3.51
N LYS A 742 24.48 -41.20 3.24
CA LYS A 742 23.19 -41.74 3.70
C LYS A 742 22.31 -42.24 2.55
N ALA A 743 22.42 -41.67 1.36
CA ALA A 743 21.58 -41.97 0.19
C ALA A 743 22.40 -41.97 -1.11
N ALA A 744 21.90 -42.65 -2.14
CA ALA A 744 22.55 -42.70 -3.46
C ALA A 744 22.61 -41.33 -4.15
N THR A 745 21.71 -40.42 -3.79
CA THR A 745 21.59 -39.07 -4.35
C THR A 745 22.52 -38.06 -3.69
N ASP A 746 23.28 -38.44 -2.66
CA ASP A 746 24.06 -37.46 -1.90
C ASP A 746 25.18 -36.83 -2.76
N SER A 747 25.90 -37.64 -3.54
CA SER A 747 27.12 -37.20 -4.24
C SER A 747 27.21 -37.82 -5.65
N GLN A 748 26.36 -37.33 -6.55
CA GLN A 748 26.20 -37.87 -7.91
C GLN A 748 26.83 -36.95 -8.95
N ILE A 749 27.64 -37.52 -9.83
CA ILE A 749 28.14 -36.79 -10.99
C ILE A 749 27.04 -36.65 -12.04
N THR A 750 26.94 -35.47 -12.67
CA THR A 750 25.93 -35.17 -13.70
C THR A 750 26.57 -34.56 -14.94
N ASP A 751 25.95 -34.72 -16.11
CA ASP A 751 26.37 -34.05 -17.36
C ASP A 751 26.06 -32.54 -17.27
N THR A 752 27.01 -31.78 -16.72
CA THR A 752 26.85 -30.35 -16.42
C THR A 752 27.14 -29.46 -17.62
N ASN A 753 27.87 -29.98 -18.61
CA ASN A 753 28.21 -29.25 -19.84
C ASN A 753 27.27 -29.56 -21.02
N GLU A 754 26.34 -30.50 -20.83
CA GLU A 754 25.33 -30.96 -21.78
C GLU A 754 25.90 -31.58 -23.08
N ASP A 755 27.09 -32.18 -23.03
CA ASP A 755 27.73 -32.81 -24.20
C ASP A 755 27.27 -34.26 -24.44
N GLY A 756 26.46 -34.82 -23.54
CA GLY A 756 25.92 -36.17 -23.58
C GLY A 756 26.89 -37.24 -23.06
N LYS A 757 27.97 -36.85 -22.39
CA LYS A 757 28.87 -37.73 -21.63
C LYS A 757 29.02 -37.20 -20.21
N ILE A 758 29.50 -38.07 -19.34
CA ILE A 758 29.82 -37.71 -17.97
C ILE A 758 31.28 -38.09 -17.73
N ASP A 759 32.16 -37.15 -17.38
CA ASP A 759 33.55 -37.45 -17.03
C ASP A 759 34.12 -36.60 -15.89
N LEU A 760 35.27 -37.01 -15.34
CA LEU A 760 35.88 -36.32 -14.19
C LEU A 760 36.65 -35.04 -14.58
N THR A 761 36.72 -34.70 -15.87
CA THR A 761 37.46 -33.54 -16.37
C THR A 761 36.55 -32.33 -16.46
N ASP A 762 35.37 -32.53 -17.04
CA ASP A 762 34.48 -31.46 -17.44
C ASP A 762 33.17 -31.44 -16.63
N ASP A 763 32.86 -32.49 -15.86
CA ASP A 763 31.62 -32.58 -15.08
C ASP A 763 31.80 -32.53 -13.56
N THR A 764 30.77 -32.03 -12.89
CA THR A 764 30.69 -31.89 -11.42
C THR A 764 29.40 -32.52 -10.87
N GLY A 765 29.02 -32.19 -9.63
CA GLY A 765 27.84 -32.75 -8.94
C GLY A 765 28.18 -33.64 -7.75
N PHE A 766 29.46 -34.03 -7.61
CA PHE A 766 29.95 -34.83 -6.51
C PHE A 766 30.70 -34.01 -5.46
N ASP A 767 30.75 -34.55 -4.24
CA ASP A 767 31.42 -33.99 -3.09
C ASP A 767 32.96 -34.03 -3.21
N GLU A 768 33.61 -32.99 -2.70
CA GLU A 768 35.04 -32.88 -2.50
C GLU A 768 35.41 -32.82 -1.01
N ILE A 769 36.28 -33.72 -0.59
CA ILE A 769 36.88 -33.73 0.74
C ILE A 769 38.35 -33.34 0.63
N VAL A 770 38.73 -32.27 1.32
CA VAL A 770 40.08 -31.73 1.41
C VAL A 770 40.67 -32.09 2.78
N VAL A 771 41.98 -32.39 2.81
CA VAL A 771 42.74 -32.75 4.04
C VAL A 771 42.37 -34.13 4.62
N PHE A 772 41.77 -35.03 3.83
CA PHE A 772 41.47 -36.38 4.28
C PHE A 772 42.74 -37.18 4.67
N ASN A 773 42.85 -37.54 5.94
CA ASN A 773 43.99 -38.23 6.52
C ASN A 773 43.75 -39.74 6.64
N GLY A 774 43.99 -40.49 5.56
CA GLY A 774 43.86 -41.96 5.53
C GLY A 774 44.95 -42.73 6.29
N GLY A 775 44.74 -44.04 6.50
CA GLY A 775 45.72 -44.98 7.08
C GLY A 775 45.23 -45.81 8.27
N GLY A 776 43.96 -45.71 8.66
CA GLY A 776 43.32 -46.62 9.62
C GLY A 776 43.69 -46.48 11.12
N GLY A 777 44.59 -45.58 11.48
CA GLY A 777 44.94 -45.23 12.86
C GLY A 777 43.83 -44.48 13.59
N LEU A 778 44.00 -44.24 14.89
CA LEU A 778 42.95 -43.69 15.77
C LEU A 778 42.50 -42.27 15.40
N THR A 779 43.38 -41.49 14.77
CA THR A 779 43.19 -40.09 14.34
C THR A 779 43.10 -39.94 12.82
N ASN A 780 43.02 -41.06 12.10
CA ASN A 780 42.80 -41.04 10.65
C ASN A 780 41.32 -40.91 10.36
N ASP A 781 40.94 -40.21 9.30
CA ASP A 781 39.56 -39.93 8.97
C ASP A 781 38.82 -41.16 8.42
N ARG A 782 37.50 -41.07 8.30
CA ARG A 782 36.66 -42.13 7.74
C ARG A 782 35.67 -41.60 6.73
N LEU A 783 35.48 -42.37 5.68
CA LEU A 783 34.29 -42.33 4.84
C LEU A 783 33.30 -43.40 5.34
N ASP A 784 32.11 -42.99 5.76
CA ASP A 784 31.09 -43.86 6.34
C ASP A 784 30.00 -44.17 5.33
N VAL A 785 29.93 -45.44 4.95
CA VAL A 785 28.97 -45.99 3.99
C VAL A 785 28.05 -47.01 4.65
N THR A 786 27.93 -46.99 5.99
CA THR A 786 27.15 -47.97 6.75
C THR A 786 25.66 -47.95 6.39
N ASN A 787 25.13 -46.80 5.93
CA ASN A 787 23.74 -46.66 5.50
C ASN A 787 23.39 -47.52 4.27
N PHE A 788 24.38 -47.83 3.43
CA PHE A 788 24.18 -48.74 2.29
C PHE A 788 24.14 -50.21 2.72
N ALA A 789 24.43 -50.55 3.97
CA ALA A 789 24.34 -51.92 4.51
C ALA A 789 25.09 -52.96 3.66
N PHE A 790 26.35 -52.69 3.34
CA PHE A 790 27.23 -53.61 2.62
C PHE A 790 27.56 -54.84 3.46
N SER A 791 27.56 -56.02 2.84
CA SER A 791 27.82 -57.29 3.53
C SER A 791 28.73 -58.23 2.74
N GLY A 792 29.40 -59.15 3.44
CA GLY A 792 30.27 -60.14 2.80
C GLY A 792 31.38 -59.49 1.97
N ALA A 793 31.45 -59.84 0.68
CA ALA A 793 32.46 -59.33 -0.26
C ALA A 793 32.39 -57.81 -0.47
N GLN A 794 31.20 -57.23 -0.32
CA GLN A 794 30.93 -55.79 -0.50
C GLN A 794 31.67 -54.94 0.53
N ARG A 795 32.06 -55.50 1.68
CA ARG A 795 32.87 -54.82 2.70
C ARG A 795 34.35 -54.81 2.32
N GLY A 796 34.67 -54.27 1.16
CA GLY A 796 36.02 -54.20 0.60
C GLY A 796 36.20 -53.01 -0.35
N VAL A 797 37.45 -52.66 -0.62
CA VAL A 797 37.83 -51.55 -1.50
C VAL A 797 38.66 -52.09 -2.67
N SER A 798 38.41 -51.63 -3.90
CA SER A 798 39.20 -52.01 -5.09
C SER A 798 39.84 -50.82 -5.82
N ASP A 799 41.09 -50.99 -6.26
CA ASP A 799 41.77 -50.02 -7.14
C ASP A 799 41.36 -50.24 -8.60
N VAL A 800 40.72 -49.24 -9.19
CA VAL A 800 40.26 -49.21 -10.59
C VAL A 800 41.00 -48.17 -11.43
N SER A 801 42.14 -47.65 -10.95
CA SER A 801 42.93 -46.61 -11.64
C SER A 801 43.43 -47.02 -13.03
N GLY A 802 43.49 -48.33 -13.30
CA GLY A 802 43.82 -48.87 -14.63
C GLY A 802 42.65 -48.85 -15.63
N SER A 803 41.41 -48.72 -15.15
CA SER A 803 40.18 -48.76 -15.93
C SER A 803 39.49 -47.40 -16.02
N VAL A 804 39.66 -46.54 -15.02
CA VAL A 804 39.05 -45.20 -14.96
C VAL A 804 40.13 -44.14 -14.94
N THR A 805 40.09 -43.26 -15.93
CA THR A 805 40.93 -42.06 -16.09
C THR A 805 40.05 -40.81 -16.13
N ALA A 806 40.65 -39.61 -16.07
CA ALA A 806 39.89 -38.35 -16.06
C ALA A 806 38.86 -38.21 -17.20
N ALA A 807 39.19 -38.67 -18.41
CA ALA A 807 38.35 -38.55 -19.61
C ALA A 807 37.53 -39.83 -19.90
N THR A 808 37.29 -40.65 -18.88
CA THR A 808 36.50 -41.88 -19.04
C THR A 808 35.03 -41.52 -18.97
N ASP A 809 34.23 -42.01 -19.92
CA ASP A 809 32.78 -41.85 -19.87
C ASP A 809 32.21 -42.69 -18.71
N LEU A 810 31.73 -41.98 -17.70
CA LEU A 810 31.16 -42.47 -16.45
C LEU A 810 29.64 -42.64 -16.51
N THR A 811 29.00 -42.44 -17.68
CA THR A 811 27.55 -42.62 -17.82
C THR A 811 27.11 -43.99 -17.29
N SER A 812 27.84 -45.05 -17.67
CA SER A 812 27.73 -46.38 -17.06
C SER A 812 28.96 -47.24 -17.38
N ILE A 813 29.52 -47.89 -16.37
CA ILE A 813 30.65 -48.82 -16.48
C ILE A 813 30.26 -50.16 -15.89
N ALA A 814 30.13 -51.16 -16.76
CA ALA A 814 29.83 -52.53 -16.33
C ALA A 814 30.97 -53.15 -15.52
N ASP A 815 30.62 -53.91 -14.48
CA ASP A 815 31.54 -54.67 -13.63
C ASP A 815 32.67 -53.82 -12.98
N LEU A 816 32.47 -52.51 -12.76
CA LEU A 816 33.51 -51.65 -12.18
C LEU A 816 33.97 -52.16 -10.81
N PHE A 817 33.04 -52.70 -10.02
CA PHE A 817 33.26 -53.14 -8.65
C PHE A 817 33.68 -54.62 -8.53
N ASN A 818 33.75 -55.34 -9.65
CA ASN A 818 33.95 -56.79 -9.64
C ASN A 818 35.40 -57.17 -9.36
N THR A 819 35.62 -58.03 -8.35
CA THR A 819 36.94 -58.59 -8.03
C THR A 819 36.88 -60.11 -7.90
N PRO A 820 38.03 -60.83 -7.89
CA PRO A 820 38.03 -62.28 -7.63
C PRO A 820 37.39 -62.71 -6.31
N ALA A 821 37.19 -61.79 -5.36
CA ALA A 821 36.53 -62.03 -4.08
C ALA A 821 35.01 -61.76 -4.12
N GLY A 822 34.47 -61.29 -5.25
CA GLY A 822 33.11 -60.77 -5.43
C GLY A 822 33.08 -59.25 -5.61
N ASP A 823 31.89 -58.70 -5.83
CA ASP A 823 31.67 -57.27 -6.02
C ASP A 823 31.94 -56.51 -4.71
N ARG A 824 32.66 -55.40 -4.83
CA ARG A 824 33.05 -54.52 -3.72
C ARG A 824 32.05 -53.37 -3.61
N GLY A 825 31.78 -52.91 -2.40
CA GLY A 825 30.91 -51.75 -2.20
C GLY A 825 31.59 -50.42 -2.54
N VAL A 826 32.93 -50.40 -2.55
CA VAL A 826 33.72 -49.20 -2.84
C VAL A 826 34.85 -49.54 -3.81
N ALA A 827 35.07 -48.66 -4.79
CA ALA A 827 36.23 -48.67 -5.67
C ALA A 827 36.93 -47.29 -5.64
N TYR A 828 38.17 -47.18 -6.08
CA TYR A 828 38.83 -45.89 -6.22
C TYR A 828 39.67 -45.78 -7.49
N SER A 829 39.75 -44.57 -8.05
CA SER A 829 40.71 -44.24 -9.11
C SER A 829 41.60 -43.07 -8.69
N SER A 830 42.91 -43.20 -8.91
CA SER A 830 43.87 -42.11 -8.75
C SER A 830 43.99 -41.30 -10.04
N VAL A 831 43.57 -40.04 -9.99
CA VAL A 831 43.64 -39.10 -11.12
C VAL A 831 44.46 -37.89 -10.69
N GLY A 832 45.66 -37.74 -11.26
CA GLY A 832 46.58 -36.68 -10.84
C GLY A 832 47.09 -36.89 -9.42
N ALA A 833 46.80 -35.95 -8.52
CA ALA A 833 47.16 -36.01 -7.10
C ALA A 833 46.00 -36.42 -6.18
N ASP A 834 44.82 -36.67 -6.77
CA ASP A 834 43.57 -36.87 -6.05
C ASP A 834 43.06 -38.30 -6.25
N ILE A 835 42.18 -38.74 -5.34
CA ILE A 835 41.42 -39.97 -5.46
C ILE A 835 39.96 -39.64 -5.71
N TYR A 836 39.34 -40.43 -6.57
CA TYR A 836 37.89 -40.49 -6.73
C TYR A 836 37.41 -41.82 -6.19
N ALA A 837 36.67 -41.80 -5.08
CA ALA A 837 36.05 -42.96 -4.47
C ALA A 837 34.67 -43.17 -5.10
N PHE A 838 34.43 -44.35 -5.67
CA PHE A 838 33.16 -44.77 -6.25
C PHE A 838 32.45 -45.69 -5.26
N ILE A 839 31.14 -45.52 -5.08
CA ILE A 839 30.33 -46.29 -4.13
C ILE A 839 29.15 -46.94 -4.86
N ASP A 840 29.09 -48.28 -4.84
CA ASP A 840 28.04 -49.11 -5.45
C ASP A 840 26.78 -49.11 -4.58
N ALA A 841 26.01 -48.02 -4.62
CA ALA A 841 24.89 -47.85 -3.70
C ALA A 841 23.75 -48.83 -3.98
N ASN A 842 23.53 -49.19 -5.26
CA ASN A 842 22.47 -50.09 -5.68
C ASN A 842 22.85 -51.59 -5.56
N LYS A 843 24.14 -51.89 -5.37
CA LYS A 843 24.72 -53.23 -5.14
C LYS A 843 24.67 -54.14 -6.38
N ASP A 844 24.69 -53.58 -7.57
CA ASP A 844 24.58 -54.35 -8.81
C ASP A 844 25.95 -54.68 -9.45
N GLY A 845 27.04 -54.17 -8.88
CA GLY A 845 28.42 -54.39 -9.31
C GLY A 845 28.86 -53.53 -10.50
N ASN A 846 27.96 -52.73 -11.07
CA ASN A 846 28.25 -51.73 -12.10
C ASN A 846 28.40 -50.37 -11.44
N PHE A 847 29.01 -49.41 -12.16
CA PHE A 847 28.86 -48.00 -11.83
C PHE A 847 27.89 -47.36 -12.82
N THR A 848 26.90 -46.63 -12.31
CA THR A 848 26.01 -45.79 -13.12
C THR A 848 25.86 -44.43 -12.44
N ALA A 849 26.12 -43.34 -13.17
CA ALA A 849 26.10 -41.98 -12.61
C ALA A 849 24.79 -41.61 -11.89
N ALA A 850 23.66 -42.18 -12.33
CA ALA A 850 22.34 -41.94 -11.75
C ALA A 850 22.02 -42.78 -10.49
N ASP A 851 22.76 -43.85 -10.23
CA ASP A 851 22.46 -44.81 -9.15
C ASP A 851 23.57 -44.92 -8.10
N ASP A 852 24.79 -44.49 -8.43
CA ASP A 852 26.00 -44.64 -7.63
C ASP A 852 26.67 -43.31 -7.33
N LEU A 853 27.56 -43.30 -6.33
CA LEU A 853 28.20 -42.07 -5.87
C LEU A 853 29.66 -41.97 -6.28
N ILE A 854 30.14 -40.74 -6.39
CA ILE A 854 31.55 -40.40 -6.48
C ILE A 854 31.87 -39.46 -5.33
N VAL A 855 33.01 -39.60 -4.66
CA VAL A 855 33.55 -38.60 -3.74
C VAL A 855 35.00 -38.34 -4.08
N LYS A 856 35.37 -37.08 -4.27
CA LYS A 856 36.75 -36.67 -4.52
C LYS A 856 37.49 -36.47 -3.20
N LEU A 857 38.65 -37.09 -3.05
CA LEU A 857 39.55 -36.94 -1.91
C LEU A 857 40.82 -36.23 -2.39
N THR A 858 40.92 -34.95 -2.10
CA THR A 858 41.98 -34.08 -2.62
C THR A 858 43.31 -34.34 -1.92
N GLY A 859 44.36 -34.60 -2.70
CA GLY A 859 45.72 -34.84 -2.20
C GLY A 859 45.95 -36.20 -1.53
N VAL A 860 45.03 -37.16 -1.68
CA VAL A 860 45.14 -38.52 -1.12
C VAL A 860 45.76 -39.47 -2.14
N ALA A 861 46.74 -40.28 -1.71
CA ALA A 861 47.49 -41.15 -2.63
C ALA A 861 46.92 -42.57 -2.77
N THR A 862 46.31 -43.14 -1.72
CA THR A 862 45.65 -44.46 -1.75
C THR A 862 44.45 -44.51 -0.81
N LEU A 863 43.45 -45.37 -1.10
CA LEU A 863 42.30 -45.65 -0.24
C LEU A 863 42.24 -47.16 0.10
N SER A 864 41.86 -47.50 1.33
CA SER A 864 41.82 -48.89 1.82
C SER A 864 40.56 -49.19 2.65
N GLU A 865 40.31 -50.46 2.97
CA GLU A 865 39.21 -50.82 3.90
C GLU A 865 39.38 -50.20 5.29
N THR A 866 40.59 -49.77 5.66
CA THR A 866 40.81 -49.10 6.94
C THR A 866 40.41 -47.62 6.94
N ASP A 867 40.04 -47.07 5.79
CA ASP A 867 39.55 -45.69 5.63
C ASP A 867 38.02 -45.63 5.54
N ILE A 868 37.35 -46.80 5.47
CA ILE A 868 35.91 -46.91 5.26
C ILE A 868 35.21 -47.50 6.49
N ASN A 869 34.04 -46.99 6.85
CA ASN A 869 33.10 -47.67 7.76
C ASN A 869 32.04 -48.40 6.91
N PHE A 870 32.01 -49.73 7.00
CA PHE A 870 31.06 -50.62 6.29
C PHE A 870 30.04 -51.27 7.21
#